data_AF-A0AAU8JQU7-F1
#
_entry.id   AF-A0AAU8JQU7-F1
#
_cell.length_a   1.000
_cell.length_b   1.000
_cell.length_c   1.000
_cell.angle_alpha   90.00
_cell.angle_beta   90.00
_cell.angle_gamma   90.00
#
_symmetry.space_group_name_H-M   'P 1'
#
loop_
_entity.id
_entity.type
_entity.pdbx_description
1 polymer ?
#
loop_
_entity_poly.entity_id
_entity_poly.type
_entity_poly.pdbx_seq_one_letter_code
_entity_poly.pdbx_strand_id
1 'polypeptide(L)'
;MTGTTPPPGAVDQAELLRLARRRAAAGRDGSARPRPIPTTGEGPAPLSHAQQRMWLMDRLGQGGALYNVPVATRLRGPLDPAALADALTALTGRHPILRTRYGQHGDAPPHQEPHPVRPVPLPVVDAAPEAAPGLLHTEAARPFDLAAGPVLRALLLRHTAEDHTLLLTLHHIAVDGGSLPHLTADLAALYAAARTGERPDLPPAGPGYADFARWERGRDAELAAAADTRAAELAGARPLPLLRPLPPGPRARTAVLHHAPLTTDTLDGLRRLGTAHGATLFTVVLAAAFATLRLATGEPDLTVGCASGHRGRPDLRRMVGLNVNTLPIRAELPGDPEFTEVLARVRAALLGAQRYHEVPFDLVVERLGAGSRAADGSPLTAVSCDLVQPVGAVALPGLAAEAVEVDLGLAKFGLALLVEDGPRPRCLVQHDADALAEPVARRLLDAFAALLTAVAGDASAPLSRLPGRRLDAVPSTPADVSAPAEHPAVALLLADPRVADAAVAETEGGPLLAYAVLRGPGGPGGLELRAALRRRLPADRLPAAVTLLDAVPRTPSGELDPARLPGGARRTAPVPGPLEAVRTAFGELLGSRPEPDGDFFVLGGHSLVAVQLAERLRIRTGLPLTGLDVLEQRTPRALAALLDARRAERDAATRPGSRPGRSRTGATAAAVREGTVLVTGATGGVGAAVLQELMAQGRPVRALARPESAHLVSLDGVEVVEGDLADPEGLRRAVAGVDSVIHAACTFTEHQVDVAAMRALVDGWRGGGRFVFVSSVDAYGQPAATEVPEGAAAEGPVSPYGRAKLDCERILLDAAGTGGRGAGVVVRSPIVWGPHRRLREQLRWGSTGALYQAALAGHPLALPDPVADGQEWYGAAWVHSAALARAVAACATAGGPGAGQVLNAVTGHVAWPDFAAELVRLLRSISPVHLTATADPDLRRPWHYPSPTLAPHLHPEPTESWPTTLATMTR
;
A
#
# COMPACT_ATOMS: atom_id res chain seq x y z
N MET A 1 -54.15 67.35 2.10
CA MET A 1 -52.68 67.27 2.22
C MET A 1 -52.24 66.00 1.51
N THR A 2 -51.33 66.20 0.58
CA THR A 2 -50.76 65.30 -0.41
C THR A 2 -50.21 64.01 0.19
N GLY A 3 -50.56 62.88 -0.42
CA GLY A 3 -50.10 61.56 -0.02
C GLY A 3 -48.65 61.28 -0.39
N THR A 4 -48.11 60.27 0.31
CA THR A 4 -46.85 59.62 -0.03
C THR A 4 -47.08 58.11 0.12
N THR A 5 -47.22 57.46 -1.01
CA THR A 5 -47.20 56.01 -1.18
C THR A 5 -45.84 55.46 -0.73
N PRO A 6 -45.75 54.41 0.09
CA PRO A 6 -44.48 53.79 0.43
C PRO A 6 -43.88 53.05 -0.79
N PRO A 7 -42.55 52.94 -0.89
CA PRO A 7 -41.87 52.37 -2.04
C PRO A 7 -42.12 50.85 -2.16
N PRO A 8 -42.12 50.29 -3.39
CA PRO A 8 -42.29 48.85 -3.60
C PRO A 8 -40.98 48.13 -3.25
N GLY A 9 -41.05 47.13 -2.36
CA GLY A 9 -39.92 46.20 -2.14
C GLY A 9 -39.60 45.82 -0.70
N ALA A 10 -40.28 46.34 0.32
CA ALA A 10 -40.14 45.82 1.68
C ALA A 10 -41.03 44.57 1.82
N VAL A 11 -40.48 43.40 1.54
CA VAL A 11 -41.17 42.13 1.83
C VAL A 11 -41.34 42.04 3.34
N ASP A 12 -42.59 42.05 3.82
CA ASP A 12 -42.91 41.91 5.25
C ASP A 12 -42.23 40.63 5.77
N GLN A 13 -41.24 40.82 6.63
CA GLN A 13 -40.43 39.75 7.19
C GLN A 13 -41.30 38.73 7.95
N ALA A 14 -42.45 39.15 8.48
CA ALA A 14 -43.44 38.29 9.10
C ALA A 14 -44.22 37.47 8.05
N GLU A 15 -44.50 38.03 6.88
CA GLU A 15 -45.12 37.33 5.74
C GLU A 15 -44.14 36.35 5.10
N LEU A 16 -42.85 36.71 5.03
CA LEU A 16 -41.76 35.88 4.53
C LEU A 16 -41.48 34.69 5.47
N LEU A 17 -41.56 34.90 6.79
CA LEU A 17 -41.52 33.84 7.80
C LEU A 17 -42.79 32.98 7.79
N ARG A 18 -43.97 33.57 7.51
CA ARG A 18 -45.23 32.81 7.33
C ARG A 18 -45.20 31.98 6.06
N LEU A 19 -44.68 32.50 4.94
CA LEU A 19 -44.46 31.78 3.69
C LEU A 19 -43.40 30.69 3.85
N ALA A 20 -42.32 30.93 4.59
CA ALA A 20 -41.33 29.91 4.93
C ALA A 20 -41.91 28.80 5.80
N ARG A 21 -42.75 29.13 6.79
CA ARG A 21 -43.47 28.14 7.62
C ARG A 21 -44.54 27.40 6.81
N ARG A 22 -45.25 28.07 5.89
CA ARG A 22 -46.22 27.44 4.98
C ARG A 22 -45.54 26.57 3.93
N ARG A 23 -44.36 26.93 3.40
CA ARG A 23 -43.54 26.06 2.53
C ARG A 23 -42.94 24.89 3.31
N ALA A 24 -42.50 25.11 4.54
CA ALA A 24 -42.06 24.04 5.43
C ALA A 24 -43.21 23.12 5.90
N ALA A 25 -44.47 23.53 5.73
CA ALA A 25 -45.67 22.74 5.97
C ALA A 25 -46.25 22.12 4.69
N ALA A 26 -46.16 22.80 3.54
CA ALA A 26 -46.65 22.36 2.23
C ALA A 26 -45.65 21.48 1.48
N GLY A 27 -44.36 21.54 1.82
CA GLY A 27 -43.35 20.55 1.41
C GLY A 27 -43.36 19.28 2.26
N ARG A 28 -44.37 19.09 3.12
CA ARG A 28 -44.53 17.89 3.97
C ARG A 28 -45.39 16.79 3.34
N ASP A 29 -45.93 17.01 2.15
CA ASP A 29 -46.45 15.91 1.33
C ASP A 29 -45.29 15.34 0.49
N GLY A 30 -44.40 14.58 1.15
CA GLY A 30 -43.46 13.70 0.44
C GLY A 30 -42.10 13.45 1.10
N SER A 31 -41.54 14.37 1.90
CA SER A 31 -40.26 14.11 2.60
C SER A 31 -40.50 13.72 4.06
N ALA A 32 -40.41 12.42 4.33
CA ALA A 32 -40.45 11.91 5.69
C ALA A 32 -39.34 12.59 6.52
N ARG A 33 -39.67 13.01 7.76
CA ARG A 33 -38.63 13.41 8.72
C ARG A 33 -37.55 12.33 8.75
N PRO A 34 -36.25 12.69 8.64
CA PRO A 34 -35.20 11.70 8.64
C PRO A 34 -35.29 10.86 9.92
N ARG A 35 -35.40 9.55 9.77
CA ARG A 35 -35.44 8.64 10.93
C ARG A 35 -34.15 8.80 11.74
N PRO A 36 -34.24 8.87 13.08
CA PRO A 36 -33.06 8.97 13.93
C PRO A 36 -32.17 7.73 13.77
N ILE A 37 -30.86 7.90 13.97
CA ILE A 37 -29.89 6.81 13.91
C ILE A 37 -30.09 5.92 15.15
N PRO A 38 -30.41 4.63 14.99
CA PRO A 38 -30.61 3.74 16.13
C PRO A 38 -29.28 3.48 16.86
N THR A 39 -29.26 3.65 18.18
CA THR A 39 -28.15 3.25 19.05
C THR A 39 -28.33 1.78 19.43
N THR A 40 -27.92 0.85 18.57
CA THR A 40 -28.45 -0.53 18.61
C THR A 40 -27.42 -1.66 18.63
N GLY A 41 -26.15 -1.43 18.97
CA GLY A 41 -25.24 -2.58 19.04
C GLY A 41 -24.02 -2.45 19.92
N GLU A 42 -23.90 -3.41 20.84
CA GLU A 42 -22.63 -3.87 21.41
C GLU A 42 -21.94 -4.84 20.43
N GLY A 43 -20.61 -4.90 20.45
CA GLY A 43 -19.81 -5.78 19.60
C GLY A 43 -19.38 -5.18 18.24
N PRO A 44 -18.69 -5.97 17.39
CA PRO A 44 -18.16 -5.53 16.11
C PRO A 44 -19.23 -4.90 15.21
N ALA A 45 -18.88 -3.80 14.54
CA ALA A 45 -19.73 -3.11 13.58
C ALA A 45 -19.15 -3.23 12.17
N PRO A 46 -19.96 -3.19 11.10
CA PRO A 46 -19.42 -3.10 9.75
C PRO A 46 -18.65 -1.77 9.58
N LEU A 47 -17.75 -1.71 8.62
CA LEU A 47 -17.16 -0.43 8.19
C LEU A 47 -18.22 0.41 7.45
N SER A 48 -18.23 1.73 7.61
CA SER A 48 -18.91 2.60 6.65
C SER A 48 -18.26 2.46 5.26
N HIS A 49 -18.91 2.90 4.19
CA HIS A 49 -18.33 2.84 2.84
C HIS A 49 -17.01 3.60 2.77
N ALA A 50 -16.97 4.79 3.38
CA ALA A 50 -15.76 5.62 3.43
C ALA A 50 -14.63 4.94 4.23
N GLN A 51 -14.94 4.30 5.36
CA GLN A 51 -13.96 3.53 6.12
C GLN A 51 -13.48 2.31 5.35
N GLN A 52 -14.37 1.58 4.67
CA GLN A 52 -14.00 0.41 3.86
C GLN A 52 -13.02 0.78 2.75
N ARG A 53 -13.22 1.92 2.08
CA ARG A 53 -12.25 2.41 1.09
C ARG A 53 -10.89 2.67 1.72
N MET A 54 -10.83 3.43 2.81
CA MET A 54 -9.54 3.76 3.44
C MET A 54 -8.83 2.51 3.94
N TRP A 55 -9.56 1.59 4.56
CA TRP A 55 -9.04 0.29 4.99
C TRP A 55 -8.48 -0.52 3.82
N LEU A 56 -9.18 -0.53 2.67
CA LEU A 56 -8.70 -1.21 1.47
C LEU A 56 -7.44 -0.55 0.89
N MET A 57 -7.36 0.78 0.90
CA MET A 57 -6.14 1.50 0.46
C MET A 57 -4.94 1.16 1.35
N ASP A 58 -5.16 1.09 2.67
CA ASP A 58 -4.14 0.68 3.64
C ASP A 58 -3.66 -0.76 3.39
N ARG A 59 -4.61 -1.70 3.22
CA ARG A 59 -4.34 -3.11 2.88
C ARG A 59 -3.58 -3.31 1.57
N LEU A 60 -3.68 -2.37 0.64
CA LEU A 60 -2.97 -2.38 -0.64
C LEU A 60 -1.59 -1.67 -0.58
N GLY A 61 -1.15 -1.25 0.61
CA GLY A 61 0.10 -0.50 0.78
C GLY A 61 0.04 0.94 0.24
N GLN A 62 -1.16 1.46 -0.01
CA GLN A 62 -1.41 2.81 -0.53
C GLN A 62 -1.88 3.80 0.55
N GLY A 63 -2.04 3.33 1.80
CA GLY A 63 -2.45 4.14 2.95
C GLY A 63 -1.30 4.95 3.54
N GLY A 64 -0.29 4.27 4.09
CA GLY A 64 0.90 4.90 4.66
C GLY A 64 0.57 6.10 5.56
N ALA A 65 1.34 7.18 5.45
CA ALA A 65 1.07 8.45 6.14
C ALA A 65 0.08 9.36 5.41
N LEU A 66 -0.39 9.00 4.21
CA LEU A 66 -1.24 9.84 3.35
C LEU A 66 -2.56 10.22 4.04
N TYR A 67 -3.03 9.35 4.94
CA TYR A 67 -4.26 9.53 5.71
C TYR A 67 -4.00 9.87 7.18
N ASN A 68 -2.79 10.30 7.53
CA ASN A 68 -2.55 10.89 8.86
C ASN A 68 -3.08 12.33 8.91
N VAL A 69 -3.62 12.71 10.05
CA VAL A 69 -4.16 14.04 10.35
C VAL A 69 -3.43 14.57 11.59
N PRO A 70 -2.29 15.27 11.39
CA PRO A 70 -1.57 15.89 12.50
C PRO A 70 -2.24 17.19 12.94
N VAL A 71 -2.36 17.38 14.25
CA VAL A 71 -2.79 18.61 14.90
C VAL A 71 -1.72 19.00 15.91
N ALA A 72 -0.94 20.03 15.60
CA ALA A 72 0.12 20.52 16.48
C ALA A 72 -0.24 21.88 17.09
N THR A 73 0.09 22.06 18.37
CA THR A 73 -0.18 23.29 19.12
C THR A 73 0.97 23.59 20.06
N ARG A 74 1.53 24.80 19.95
CA ARG A 74 2.46 25.35 20.93
C ARG A 74 1.67 25.89 22.10
N LEU A 75 2.04 25.46 23.31
CA LEU A 75 1.38 25.74 24.57
C LEU A 75 2.36 26.44 25.51
N ARG A 76 2.03 27.67 25.91
CA ARG A 76 2.84 28.48 26.84
C ARG A 76 2.12 28.70 28.16
N GLY A 77 2.80 28.38 29.27
CA GLY A 77 2.29 28.45 30.65
C GLY A 77 2.44 27.13 31.43
N PRO A 78 1.85 27.04 32.64
CA PRO A 78 2.02 25.91 33.57
C PRO A 78 1.17 24.68 33.15
N LEU A 79 1.62 23.99 32.11
CA LEU A 79 1.02 22.74 31.62
C LEU A 79 1.20 21.64 32.67
N ASP A 80 0.12 20.87 32.90
CA ASP A 80 0.16 19.64 33.69
C ASP A 80 0.12 18.42 32.74
N PRO A 81 1.25 17.74 32.50
CA PRO A 81 1.30 16.60 31.59
C PRO A 81 0.47 15.40 32.07
N ALA A 82 0.30 15.21 33.39
CA ALA A 82 -0.48 14.11 33.93
C ALA A 82 -1.98 14.35 33.68
N ALA A 83 -2.47 15.55 33.98
CA ALA A 83 -3.84 15.93 33.65
C ALA A 83 -4.14 15.87 32.15
N LEU A 84 -3.14 16.17 31.29
CA LEU A 84 -3.27 16.02 29.84
C LEU A 84 -3.37 14.54 29.41
N ALA A 85 -2.56 13.66 29.99
CA ALA A 85 -2.63 12.22 29.72
C ALA A 85 -3.98 11.62 30.16
N ASP A 86 -4.50 12.04 31.32
CA ASP A 86 -5.82 11.66 31.82
C ASP A 86 -6.94 12.18 30.90
N ALA A 87 -6.84 13.43 30.44
CA ALA A 87 -7.78 14.02 29.51
C ALA A 87 -7.81 13.30 28.15
N LEU A 88 -6.64 12.92 27.60
CA LEU A 88 -6.55 12.11 26.38
C LEU A 88 -7.18 10.73 26.56
N THR A 89 -6.96 10.09 27.71
CA THR A 89 -7.57 8.80 28.05
C THR A 89 -9.09 8.93 28.11
N ALA A 90 -9.61 9.95 28.81
CA ALA A 90 -11.04 10.23 28.88
C ALA A 90 -11.64 10.57 27.51
N LEU A 91 -10.89 11.23 26.62
CA LEU A 91 -11.31 11.54 25.26
C LEU A 91 -11.56 10.27 24.44
N THR A 92 -10.67 9.28 24.51
CA THR A 92 -10.88 7.97 23.84
C THR A 92 -12.00 7.15 24.48
N GLY A 93 -12.26 7.36 25.77
CA GLY A 93 -13.43 6.80 26.45
C GLY A 93 -14.74 7.34 25.89
N ARG A 94 -14.81 8.67 25.72
CA ARG A 94 -15.95 9.39 25.15
C ARG A 94 -16.16 9.12 23.66
N HIS A 95 -15.07 8.98 22.90
CA HIS A 95 -15.11 8.75 21.44
C HIS A 95 -14.46 7.40 21.09
N PRO A 96 -15.22 6.28 21.15
CA PRO A 96 -14.68 4.94 20.91
C PRO A 96 -13.97 4.76 19.58
N ILE A 97 -14.33 5.55 18.56
CA ILE A 97 -13.70 5.49 17.23
C ILE A 97 -12.19 5.78 17.25
N LEU A 98 -11.70 6.54 18.23
CA LEU A 98 -10.27 6.86 18.38
C LEU A 98 -9.45 5.66 18.87
N ARG A 99 -10.09 4.71 19.56
CA ARG A 99 -9.50 3.46 20.08
C ARG A 99 -9.96 2.22 19.30
N THR A 100 -10.41 2.42 18.07
CA THR A 100 -10.98 1.36 17.23
C THR A 100 -9.93 0.72 16.33
N ARG A 101 -9.98 -0.61 16.24
CA ARG A 101 -9.26 -1.41 15.24
C ARG A 101 -10.17 -1.77 14.08
N TYR A 102 -9.56 -2.08 12.93
CA TYR A 102 -10.21 -2.34 11.65
C TYR A 102 -9.63 -3.62 11.03
N GLY A 103 -10.45 -4.66 10.91
CA GLY A 103 -9.96 -5.97 10.51
C GLY A 103 -10.95 -6.79 9.69
N GLN A 104 -10.47 -7.96 9.25
CA GLN A 104 -11.28 -8.97 8.57
C GLN A 104 -10.88 -10.35 9.14
N HIS A 105 -11.88 -11.15 9.53
CA HIS A 105 -11.66 -12.52 10.01
C HIS A 105 -12.10 -13.52 8.95
N GLY A 106 -11.14 -14.19 8.29
CA GLY A 106 -11.44 -15.13 7.20
C GLY A 106 -12.30 -14.49 6.11
N ASP A 107 -13.39 -15.15 5.75
CA ASP A 107 -14.34 -14.70 4.71
C ASP A 107 -15.40 -13.69 5.23
N ALA A 108 -15.36 -13.32 6.52
CA ALA A 108 -16.31 -12.35 7.06
C ALA A 108 -16.08 -10.95 6.46
N PRO A 109 -17.13 -10.09 6.34
CA PRO A 109 -16.95 -8.71 5.93
C PRO A 109 -15.99 -7.94 6.86
N PRO A 110 -15.27 -6.92 6.33
CA PRO A 110 -14.43 -6.09 7.18
C PRO A 110 -15.27 -5.37 8.23
N HIS A 111 -14.74 -5.28 9.44
CA HIS A 111 -15.43 -4.77 10.62
C HIS A 111 -14.53 -3.80 11.40
N GLN A 112 -15.19 -2.98 12.22
CA GLN A 112 -14.57 -2.10 13.20
C GLN A 112 -14.94 -2.54 14.60
N GLU A 113 -13.97 -2.48 15.50
CA GLU A 113 -14.16 -2.87 16.89
C GLU A 113 -13.39 -1.93 17.84
N PRO A 114 -14.09 -1.24 18.77
CA PRO A 114 -13.43 -0.38 19.74
C PRO A 114 -12.79 -1.18 20.88
N HIS A 115 -11.48 -1.06 21.09
CA HIS A 115 -10.76 -1.67 22.23
C HIS A 115 -11.18 -1.06 23.56
N PRO A 116 -11.15 -1.78 24.69
CA PRO A 116 -11.40 -1.18 26.02
C PRO A 116 -10.59 0.10 26.27
N VAL A 117 -11.14 1.00 27.07
CA VAL A 117 -10.43 2.25 27.42
C VAL A 117 -9.13 1.90 28.15
N ARG A 118 -8.01 2.39 27.63
CA ARG A 118 -6.66 2.22 28.19
C ARG A 118 -5.97 3.58 28.24
N PRO A 119 -5.00 3.79 29.16
CA PRO A 119 -4.23 5.01 29.21
C PRO A 119 -3.59 5.32 27.85
N VAL A 120 -3.80 6.54 27.36
CA VAL A 120 -3.16 7.01 26.12
C VAL A 120 -1.71 7.41 26.44
N PRO A 121 -0.69 6.80 25.79
CA PRO A 121 0.69 7.21 26.00
C PRO A 121 0.89 8.67 25.58
N LEU A 122 1.52 9.45 26.45
CA LEU A 122 1.98 10.82 26.18
C LEU A 122 3.49 10.90 26.43
N PRO A 123 4.32 10.46 25.46
CA PRO A 123 5.77 10.64 25.55
C PRO A 123 6.11 12.12 25.66
N VAL A 124 6.96 12.45 26.62
CA VAL A 124 7.51 13.80 26.80
C VAL A 124 8.96 13.79 26.37
N VAL A 125 9.31 14.61 25.38
CA VAL A 125 10.66 14.70 24.82
C VAL A 125 11.18 16.11 25.00
N ASP A 126 12.32 16.25 25.67
CA ASP A 126 13.04 17.52 25.71
C ASP A 126 13.63 17.82 24.34
N ALA A 127 13.24 18.95 23.75
CA ALA A 127 13.66 19.34 22.41
C ALA A 127 13.85 20.86 22.32
N ALA A 128 15.00 21.27 21.78
CA ALA A 128 15.20 22.67 21.40
C ALA A 128 14.16 23.08 20.33
N PRO A 129 13.66 24.34 20.33
CA PRO A 129 12.67 24.81 19.37
C PRO A 129 13.05 24.55 17.91
N GLU A 130 14.34 24.58 17.59
CA GLU A 130 14.90 24.38 16.25
C GLU A 130 14.78 22.93 15.77
N ALA A 131 14.83 21.95 16.70
CA ALA A 131 14.68 20.54 16.39
C ALA A 131 13.21 20.09 16.31
N ALA A 132 12.29 20.90 16.82
CA ALA A 132 10.87 20.57 16.92
C ALA A 132 10.22 20.22 15.56
N PRO A 133 10.42 20.98 14.46
CA PRO A 133 9.78 20.67 13.18
C PRO A 133 10.10 19.26 12.66
N GLY A 134 11.37 18.83 12.76
CA GLY A 134 11.80 17.50 12.31
C GLY A 134 11.20 16.36 13.14
N LEU A 135 11.10 16.54 14.46
CA LEU A 135 10.48 15.57 15.37
C LEU A 135 8.97 15.47 15.13
N LEU A 136 8.29 16.61 14.97
CA LEU A 136 6.86 16.68 14.66
C LEU A 136 6.55 15.98 13.34
N HIS A 137 7.32 16.27 12.29
CA HIS A 137 7.15 15.65 10.98
C HIS A 137 7.38 14.13 11.04
N THR A 138 8.45 13.68 11.71
CA THR A 138 8.76 12.25 11.85
C THR A 138 7.64 11.48 12.55
N GLU A 139 7.12 12.00 13.66
CA GLU A 139 6.01 11.35 14.38
C GLU A 139 4.70 11.40 13.59
N ALA A 140 4.41 12.53 12.93
CA ALA A 140 3.22 12.68 12.10
C ALA A 140 3.26 11.79 10.85
N ALA A 141 4.44 11.51 10.30
CA ALA A 141 4.65 10.65 9.13
C ALA A 141 4.67 9.15 9.47
N ARG A 142 4.69 8.77 10.75
CA ARG A 142 4.70 7.37 11.15
C ARG A 142 3.35 6.71 10.81
N PRO A 143 3.29 5.64 9.98
CA PRO A 143 2.02 4.99 9.64
C PRO A 143 1.28 4.45 10.86
N PHE A 144 -0.03 4.26 10.73
CA PHE A 144 -0.82 3.50 11.70
C PHE A 144 -0.94 2.04 11.24
N ASP A 145 -0.98 1.12 12.20
CA ASP A 145 -1.50 -0.23 11.96
C ASP A 145 -3.01 -0.22 12.28
N LEU A 146 -3.83 -0.22 11.23
CA LEU A 146 -5.28 -0.20 11.39
C LEU A 146 -5.83 -1.50 11.99
N ALA A 147 -5.14 -2.64 11.81
CA ALA A 147 -5.58 -3.92 12.35
C ALA A 147 -5.35 -4.04 13.85
N ALA A 148 -4.29 -3.40 14.37
CA ALA A 148 -4.01 -3.32 15.79
C ALA A 148 -4.78 -2.17 16.48
N GLY A 149 -4.84 -0.99 15.83
CA GLY A 149 -5.23 0.25 16.52
C GLY A 149 -4.32 0.55 17.73
N PRO A 150 -4.68 1.51 18.61
CA PRO A 150 -5.64 2.60 18.37
C PRO A 150 -5.18 3.56 17.26
N VAL A 151 -6.07 4.45 16.83
CA VAL A 151 -5.85 5.38 15.69
C VAL A 151 -5.68 6.84 16.14
N LEU A 152 -5.17 7.02 17.36
CA LEU A 152 -4.75 8.28 17.97
C LEU A 152 -3.38 8.08 18.64
N ARG A 153 -2.44 8.99 18.39
CA ARG A 153 -1.16 9.10 19.10
C ARG A 153 -0.93 10.53 19.56
N ALA A 154 -0.23 10.69 20.67
CA ALA A 154 0.17 11.98 21.20
C ALA A 154 1.69 12.04 21.41
N LEU A 155 2.26 13.23 21.26
CA LEU A 155 3.66 13.55 21.57
C LEU A 155 3.70 14.95 22.20
N LEU A 156 4.42 15.09 23.31
CA LEU A 156 4.67 16.39 23.93
C LEU A 156 6.15 16.72 23.82
N LEU A 157 6.49 17.76 23.05
CA LEU A 157 7.83 18.34 23.04
C LEU A 157 7.91 19.40 24.14
N ARG A 158 8.92 19.30 25.02
CA ARG A 158 9.19 20.29 26.07
C ARG A 158 10.38 21.13 25.66
N HIS A 159 10.16 22.43 25.45
CA HIS A 159 11.22 23.40 25.13
C HIS A 159 11.78 24.03 26.40
N THR A 160 10.88 24.36 27.33
CA THR A 160 11.21 24.82 28.69
C THR A 160 10.13 24.32 29.66
N ALA A 161 10.22 24.65 30.95
CA ALA A 161 9.19 24.31 31.93
C ALA A 161 7.80 24.92 31.64
N GLU A 162 7.74 26.00 30.87
CA GLU A 162 6.48 26.70 30.53
C GLU A 162 6.25 26.83 29.02
N ASP A 163 7.02 26.12 28.18
CA ASP A 163 6.89 26.20 26.72
C ASP A 163 6.98 24.80 26.11
N HIS A 164 5.90 24.38 25.47
CA HIS A 164 5.72 23.03 24.98
C HIS A 164 5.10 23.05 23.59
N THR A 165 5.30 21.98 22.81
CA THR A 165 4.51 21.71 21.60
C THR A 165 3.83 20.36 21.72
N LEU A 166 2.50 20.34 21.75
CA LEU A 166 1.67 19.14 21.73
C LEU A 166 1.36 18.77 20.28
N LEU A 167 1.64 17.52 19.89
CA LEU A 167 1.20 16.92 18.63
C LEU A 167 0.19 15.82 18.92
N LEU A 168 -0.98 15.92 18.30
CA LEU A 168 -1.95 14.83 18.20
C LEU A 168 -1.95 14.33 16.76
N THR A 169 -1.58 13.07 16.55
CA THR A 169 -1.66 12.43 15.23
C THR A 169 -2.83 11.48 15.23
N LEU A 170 -3.77 11.67 14.31
CA LEU A 170 -4.97 10.84 14.15
C LEU A 170 -5.00 10.20 12.76
N HIS A 171 -5.65 9.05 12.60
CA HIS A 171 -5.90 8.49 11.27
C HIS A 171 -7.25 8.98 10.71
N HIS A 172 -7.28 9.37 9.43
CA HIS A 172 -8.46 9.92 8.74
C HIS A 172 -9.65 8.94 8.71
N ILE A 173 -9.41 7.64 8.89
CA ILE A 173 -10.47 6.62 9.04
C ILE A 173 -11.40 6.90 10.24
N ALA A 174 -10.88 7.60 11.26
CA ALA A 174 -11.59 7.91 12.50
C ALA A 174 -11.98 9.38 12.64
N VAL A 175 -11.43 10.27 11.82
CA VAL A 175 -11.68 11.71 11.92
C VAL A 175 -11.74 12.38 10.56
N ASP A 176 -12.51 13.45 10.47
CA ASP A 176 -12.53 14.38 9.34
C ASP A 176 -12.36 15.83 9.83
N GLY A 177 -12.29 16.80 8.91
CA GLY A 177 -12.14 18.21 9.27
C GLY A 177 -13.24 18.73 10.20
N GLY A 178 -14.47 18.21 10.07
CA GLY A 178 -15.59 18.56 10.95
C GLY A 178 -15.50 17.94 12.36
N SER A 179 -14.70 16.90 12.54
CA SER A 179 -14.45 16.27 13.84
C SER A 179 -13.49 17.09 14.71
N LEU A 180 -12.51 17.76 14.10
CA LEU A 180 -11.40 18.39 14.83
C LEU A 180 -11.86 19.45 15.84
N PRO A 181 -12.76 20.41 15.52
CA PRO A 181 -13.21 21.41 16.50
C PRO A 181 -13.94 20.81 17.70
N HIS A 182 -14.59 19.64 17.53
CA HIS A 182 -15.25 18.94 18.62
C HIS A 182 -14.26 18.19 19.49
N LEU A 183 -13.24 17.57 18.90
CA LEU A 183 -12.17 16.90 19.63
C LEU A 183 -11.35 17.89 20.48
N THR A 184 -10.99 19.05 19.92
CA THR A 184 -10.21 20.04 20.66
C THR A 184 -11.01 20.67 21.80
N ALA A 185 -12.30 20.96 21.59
CA ALA A 185 -13.19 21.46 22.64
C ALA A 185 -13.42 20.42 23.76
N ASP A 186 -13.66 19.16 23.39
CA ASP A 186 -13.85 18.09 24.37
C ASP A 186 -12.55 17.85 25.17
N LEU A 187 -11.39 17.85 24.52
CA LEU A 187 -10.08 17.72 25.19
C LEU A 187 -9.83 18.86 26.19
N ALA A 188 -10.17 20.09 25.83
CA ALA A 188 -10.01 21.25 26.71
C ALA A 188 -10.86 21.13 27.99
N ALA A 189 -12.13 20.71 27.86
CA ALA A 189 -13.02 20.51 29.00
C ALA A 189 -12.57 19.33 29.88
N LEU A 190 -12.10 18.24 29.26
CA LEU A 190 -11.55 17.08 29.98
C LEU A 190 -10.27 17.41 30.73
N TYR A 191 -9.38 18.22 30.14
CA TYR A 191 -8.18 18.71 30.81
C TYR A 191 -8.51 19.63 31.99
N ALA A 192 -9.50 20.51 31.84
CA ALA A 192 -9.98 21.35 32.95
C ALA A 192 -10.43 20.49 34.15
N ALA A 193 -11.28 19.49 33.87
CA ALA A 193 -11.79 18.56 34.86
C ALA A 193 -10.69 17.73 35.53
N ALA A 194 -9.72 17.23 34.76
CA ALA A 194 -8.60 16.47 35.29
C ALA A 194 -7.73 17.30 36.26
N ARG A 195 -7.59 18.61 36.00
CA ARG A 195 -6.84 19.52 36.89
C ARG A 195 -7.55 19.88 38.19
N THR A 196 -8.87 20.06 38.14
CA THR A 196 -9.66 20.51 39.30
C THR A 196 -10.27 19.35 40.10
N GLY A 197 -10.31 18.14 39.52
CA GLY A 197 -11.03 17.00 40.08
C GLY A 197 -12.56 17.10 39.93
N GLU A 198 -13.05 18.09 39.19
CA GLU A 198 -14.48 18.30 38.94
C GLU A 198 -14.98 17.45 37.76
N ARG A 199 -16.30 17.32 37.61
CA ARG A 199 -16.88 16.65 36.43
C ARG A 199 -16.80 17.56 35.20
N PRO A 200 -16.41 17.05 34.03
CA PRO A 200 -16.36 17.84 32.81
C PRO A 200 -17.78 18.23 32.37
N ASP A 201 -18.00 19.51 32.11
CA ASP A 201 -19.23 20.01 31.49
C ASP A 201 -19.16 19.78 29.97
N LEU A 202 -19.68 18.62 29.54
CA LEU A 202 -19.71 18.20 28.16
C LEU A 202 -21.16 17.94 27.72
N PRO A 203 -21.53 18.30 26.48
CA PRO A 203 -22.84 17.96 25.96
C PRO A 203 -23.04 16.44 25.94
N PRO A 204 -24.30 15.96 25.97
CA PRO A 204 -24.58 14.53 25.88
C PRO A 204 -23.97 13.93 24.61
N ALA A 205 -23.43 12.72 24.72
CA ALA A 205 -22.90 12.00 23.58
C ALA A 205 -24.04 11.67 22.61
N GLY A 206 -23.86 12.00 21.32
CA GLY A 206 -24.74 11.57 20.25
C GLY A 206 -24.52 10.08 19.91
N PRO A 207 -25.13 9.58 18.81
CA PRO A 207 -24.84 8.24 18.32
C PRO A 207 -23.35 8.06 18.04
N GLY A 208 -22.81 6.87 18.34
CA GLY A 208 -21.43 6.54 18.03
C GLY A 208 -21.23 6.32 16.53
N TYR A 209 -19.98 6.38 16.06
CA TYR A 209 -19.72 6.13 14.63
C TYR A 209 -20.06 4.71 14.19
N ALA A 210 -19.92 3.71 15.09
CA ALA A 210 -20.36 2.35 14.84
C ALA A 210 -21.88 2.27 14.55
N ASP A 211 -22.68 3.09 15.23
CA ASP A 211 -24.12 3.19 14.97
C ASP A 211 -24.40 3.83 13.61
N PHE A 212 -23.64 4.88 13.26
CA PHE A 212 -23.70 5.47 11.92
C PHE A 212 -23.36 4.45 10.84
N ALA A 213 -22.30 3.65 11.01
CA ALA A 213 -21.90 2.64 10.04
C ALA A 213 -22.97 1.55 9.87
N ARG A 214 -23.57 1.06 10.96
CA ARG A 214 -24.71 0.11 10.89
C ARG A 214 -25.91 0.72 10.17
N TRP A 215 -26.22 1.96 10.48
CA TRP A 215 -27.34 2.68 9.86
C TRP A 215 -27.11 2.92 8.36
N GLU A 216 -25.90 3.31 7.95
CA GLU A 216 -25.54 3.48 6.54
C GLU A 216 -25.67 2.16 5.79
N ARG A 217 -25.12 1.07 6.35
CA ARG A 217 -25.20 -0.28 5.76
C ARG A 217 -26.61 -0.85 5.69
N GLY A 218 -27.47 -0.48 6.63
CA GLY A 218 -28.90 -0.80 6.58
C GLY A 218 -29.64 -0.15 5.40
N ARG A 219 -29.02 0.81 4.70
CA ARG A 219 -29.57 1.55 3.56
C ARG A 219 -28.87 1.22 2.24
N ASP A 220 -28.05 0.16 2.16
CA ASP A 220 -27.26 -0.15 0.97
C ASP A 220 -28.09 -0.21 -0.32
N ALA A 221 -29.29 -0.80 -0.29
CA ALA A 221 -30.17 -0.85 -1.47
C ALA A 221 -30.68 0.54 -1.91
N GLU A 222 -31.03 1.41 -0.96
CA GLU A 222 -31.45 2.79 -1.22
C GLU A 222 -30.30 3.62 -1.80
N LEU A 223 -29.12 3.51 -1.17
CA LEU A 223 -27.90 4.21 -1.59
C LEU A 223 -27.43 3.75 -2.97
N ALA A 224 -27.53 2.44 -3.26
CA ALA A 224 -27.21 1.89 -4.57
C ALA A 224 -28.10 2.45 -5.68
N ALA A 225 -29.42 2.52 -5.47
CA ALA A 225 -30.35 3.09 -6.46
C ALA A 225 -30.12 4.59 -6.68
N ALA A 226 -29.81 5.33 -5.61
CA ALA A 226 -29.42 6.72 -5.71
C ALA A 226 -28.08 6.91 -6.44
N ALA A 227 -27.12 5.99 -6.25
CA ALA A 227 -25.86 5.97 -6.98
C ALA A 227 -26.05 5.72 -8.48
N ASP A 228 -26.97 4.84 -8.88
CA ASP A 228 -27.31 4.61 -10.30
C ASP A 228 -27.78 5.92 -10.97
N THR A 229 -28.68 6.63 -10.29
CA THR A 229 -29.19 7.92 -10.76
C THR A 229 -28.06 8.94 -10.88
N ARG A 230 -27.19 9.00 -9.88
CA ARG A 230 -26.07 9.95 -9.87
C ARG A 230 -25.02 9.64 -10.95
N ALA A 231 -24.73 8.36 -11.18
CA ALA A 231 -23.82 7.93 -12.23
C ALA A 231 -24.36 8.28 -13.61
N ALA A 232 -25.68 8.15 -13.84
CA ALA A 232 -26.31 8.56 -15.09
C ALA A 232 -26.16 10.08 -15.34
N GLU A 233 -26.30 10.93 -14.31
CA GLU A 233 -26.08 12.39 -14.41
C GLU A 233 -24.61 12.75 -14.75
N LEU A 234 -23.67 11.88 -14.41
CA LEU A 234 -22.24 12.05 -14.69
C LEU A 234 -21.79 11.34 -15.99
N ALA A 235 -22.70 10.68 -16.71
CA ALA A 235 -22.36 9.98 -17.93
C ALA A 235 -21.78 10.94 -18.99
N GLY A 236 -20.61 10.60 -19.53
CA GLY A 236 -19.90 11.42 -20.50
C GLY A 236 -19.00 12.51 -19.90
N ALA A 237 -18.98 12.66 -18.57
CA ALA A 237 -18.01 13.50 -17.89
C ALA A 237 -16.58 13.01 -18.15
N ARG A 238 -15.62 13.93 -18.28
CA ARG A 238 -14.21 13.60 -18.55
C ARG A 238 -13.31 14.21 -17.48
N PRO A 239 -12.20 13.54 -17.11
CA PRO A 239 -11.18 14.16 -16.29
C PRO A 239 -10.63 15.43 -16.95
N LEU A 240 -10.21 16.40 -16.14
CA LEU A 240 -9.61 17.64 -16.63
C LEU A 240 -8.30 17.33 -17.39
N PRO A 241 -8.15 17.74 -18.67
CA PRO A 241 -6.97 17.44 -19.49
C PRO A 241 -5.79 18.38 -19.19
N LEU A 242 -5.54 18.63 -17.91
CA LEU A 242 -4.42 19.45 -17.42
C LEU A 242 -3.36 18.59 -16.73
N LEU A 243 -3.76 17.44 -16.20
CA LEU A 243 -2.90 16.54 -15.43
C LEU A 243 -2.25 15.52 -16.35
N ARG A 244 -0.99 15.19 -16.06
CA ARG A 244 -0.27 14.12 -16.73
C ARG A 244 -0.82 12.76 -16.28
N PRO A 245 -1.00 11.81 -17.20
CA PRO A 245 -1.22 10.42 -16.84
C PRO A 245 -0.08 9.91 -15.97
N LEU A 246 -0.41 9.12 -14.95
CA LEU A 246 0.57 8.59 -14.01
C LEU A 246 0.72 7.08 -14.22
N PRO A 247 1.96 6.54 -14.15
CA PRO A 247 2.17 5.10 -14.23
C PRO A 247 1.39 4.37 -13.12
N PRO A 248 0.79 3.21 -13.42
CA PRO A 248 0.10 2.43 -12.40
C PRO A 248 1.12 1.77 -11.45
N GLY A 249 0.84 1.80 -10.14
CA GLY A 249 1.68 1.13 -9.13
C GLY A 249 1.76 1.88 -7.79
N PRO A 250 2.40 1.28 -6.77
CA PRO A 250 2.67 1.97 -5.52
C PRO A 250 3.69 3.09 -5.76
N ARG A 251 3.31 4.33 -5.41
CA ARG A 251 4.20 5.48 -5.43
C ARG A 251 3.90 6.42 -4.26
N ALA A 252 4.92 7.11 -3.79
CA ALA A 252 4.75 8.21 -2.86
C ALA A 252 4.14 9.41 -3.62
N ARG A 253 2.99 9.90 -3.16
CA ARG A 253 2.33 11.06 -3.77
C ARG A 253 2.80 12.33 -3.07
N THR A 254 3.78 13.00 -3.64
CA THR A 254 4.33 14.23 -3.06
C THR A 254 3.45 15.43 -3.41
N ALA A 255 3.00 16.16 -2.39
CA ALA A 255 2.32 17.44 -2.56
C ALA A 255 3.32 18.58 -2.61
N VAL A 256 3.09 19.48 -3.56
CA VAL A 256 3.65 20.83 -3.53
C VAL A 256 2.49 21.79 -3.31
N LEU A 257 2.63 22.65 -2.30
CA LEU A 257 1.64 23.66 -1.93
C LEU A 257 2.14 25.05 -2.33
N HIS A 258 1.36 25.75 -3.14
CA HIS A 258 1.55 27.16 -3.46
C HIS A 258 0.45 28.00 -2.84
N HIS A 259 0.77 29.20 -2.39
CA HIS A 259 -0.21 30.11 -1.78
C HIS A 259 0.01 31.55 -2.22
N ALA A 260 -1.08 32.33 -2.26
CA ALA A 260 -1.07 33.77 -2.46
C ALA A 260 -2.08 34.43 -1.50
N PRO A 261 -1.73 35.59 -0.90
CA PRO A 261 -2.62 36.27 0.04
C PRO A 261 -3.87 36.80 -0.69
N LEU A 262 -5.00 36.79 0.02
CA LEU A 262 -6.23 37.48 -0.35
C LEU A 262 -6.49 38.61 0.66
N THR A 263 -7.03 39.73 0.21
CA THR A 263 -7.44 40.79 1.12
C THR A 263 -8.79 40.46 1.75
N THR A 264 -9.05 40.99 2.95
CA THR A 264 -10.36 40.89 3.59
C THR A 264 -11.45 41.50 2.70
N ASP A 265 -11.16 42.62 2.03
CA ASP A 265 -12.08 43.28 1.11
C ASP A 265 -12.49 42.37 -0.07
N THR A 266 -11.55 41.59 -0.61
CA THR A 266 -11.84 40.59 -1.64
C THR A 266 -12.81 39.53 -1.10
N LEU A 267 -12.54 38.93 0.06
CA LEU A 267 -13.45 37.94 0.64
C LEU A 267 -14.84 38.51 0.93
N ASP A 268 -14.91 39.72 1.48
CA ASP A 268 -16.18 40.39 1.75
C ASP A 268 -16.94 40.71 0.44
N GLY A 269 -16.23 41.10 -0.62
CA GLY A 269 -16.78 41.23 -1.97
C GLY A 269 -17.37 39.94 -2.49
N LEU A 270 -16.65 38.82 -2.36
CA LEU A 270 -17.14 37.49 -2.74
C LEU A 270 -18.37 37.06 -1.91
N ARG A 271 -18.42 37.38 -0.60
CA ARG A 271 -19.60 37.14 0.24
C ARG A 271 -20.80 37.96 -0.19
N ARG A 272 -20.60 39.24 -0.52
CA ARG A 272 -21.66 40.12 -1.07
C ARG A 272 -22.17 39.59 -2.41
N LEU A 273 -21.26 39.19 -3.30
CA LEU A 273 -21.62 38.56 -4.57
C LEU A 273 -22.45 37.29 -4.36
N GLY A 274 -22.00 36.41 -3.47
CA GLY A 274 -22.76 35.21 -3.11
C GLY A 274 -24.16 35.57 -2.61
N THR A 275 -24.27 36.50 -1.68
CA THR A 275 -25.55 36.97 -1.11
C THR A 275 -26.48 37.52 -2.20
N ALA A 276 -25.97 38.36 -3.11
CA ALA A 276 -26.75 38.95 -4.20
C ALA A 276 -27.33 37.91 -5.17
N HIS A 277 -26.65 36.77 -5.33
CA HIS A 277 -27.07 35.68 -6.23
C HIS A 277 -27.61 34.43 -5.49
N GLY A 278 -27.93 34.55 -4.19
CA GLY A 278 -28.47 33.46 -3.38
C GLY A 278 -27.52 32.25 -3.27
N ALA A 279 -26.22 32.51 -3.22
CA ALA A 279 -25.13 31.55 -3.19
C ALA A 279 -24.26 31.74 -1.93
N THR A 280 -23.57 30.69 -1.50
CA THR A 280 -22.60 30.78 -0.38
C THR A 280 -21.23 31.24 -0.89
N LEU A 281 -20.35 31.68 0.02
CA LEU A 281 -18.95 31.96 -0.32
C LEU A 281 -18.29 30.76 -1.02
N PHE A 282 -18.51 29.54 -0.52
CA PHE A 282 -18.02 28.33 -1.16
C PHE A 282 -18.54 28.17 -2.60
N THR A 283 -19.81 28.48 -2.87
CA THR A 283 -20.37 28.39 -4.23
C THR A 283 -19.68 29.37 -5.18
N VAL A 284 -19.34 30.57 -4.69
CA VAL A 284 -18.60 31.58 -5.47
C VAL A 284 -17.16 31.12 -5.72
N VAL A 285 -16.48 30.58 -4.72
CA VAL A 285 -15.13 30.01 -4.85
C VAL A 285 -15.10 28.84 -5.83
N LEU A 286 -16.10 27.95 -5.75
CA LEU A 286 -16.24 26.85 -6.69
C LEU A 286 -16.48 27.37 -8.12
N ALA A 287 -17.34 28.37 -8.31
CA ALA A 287 -17.55 29.00 -9.61
C ALA A 287 -16.27 29.65 -10.15
N ALA A 288 -15.48 30.30 -9.29
CA ALA A 288 -14.16 30.82 -9.64
C ALA A 288 -13.20 29.71 -10.06
N ALA A 289 -13.17 28.56 -9.36
CA ALA A 289 -12.35 27.42 -9.77
C ALA A 289 -12.76 26.89 -11.15
N PHE A 290 -14.07 26.73 -11.41
CA PHE A 290 -14.58 26.35 -12.73
C PHE A 290 -14.17 27.34 -13.82
N ALA A 291 -14.30 28.64 -13.57
CA ALA A 291 -13.89 29.70 -14.50
C ALA A 291 -12.38 29.69 -14.76
N THR A 292 -11.55 29.57 -13.72
CA THR A 292 -10.08 29.46 -13.84
C THR A 292 -9.69 28.23 -14.68
N LEU A 293 -10.29 27.07 -14.42
CA LEU A 293 -10.01 25.84 -15.17
C LEU A 293 -10.50 25.93 -16.62
N ARG A 294 -11.67 26.55 -16.85
CA ARG A 294 -12.23 26.83 -18.19
C ARG A 294 -11.30 27.72 -19.02
N LEU A 295 -10.75 28.77 -18.41
CA LEU A 295 -9.80 29.68 -19.04
C LEU A 295 -8.43 29.03 -19.28
N ALA A 296 -7.98 28.19 -18.34
CA ALA A 296 -6.70 27.49 -18.44
C ALA A 296 -6.71 26.41 -19.53
N THR A 297 -7.77 25.60 -19.60
CA THR A 297 -7.82 24.43 -20.49
C THR A 297 -8.51 24.71 -21.83
N GLY A 298 -9.50 25.60 -21.84
CA GLY A 298 -10.40 25.78 -22.97
C GLY A 298 -11.59 24.80 -22.97
N GLU A 299 -11.68 23.87 -22.01
CA GLU A 299 -12.73 22.86 -21.96
C GLU A 299 -14.05 23.42 -21.42
N PRO A 300 -15.17 23.32 -22.17
CA PRO A 300 -16.45 23.84 -21.73
C PRO A 300 -17.18 22.93 -20.74
N ASP A 301 -16.91 21.62 -20.73
CA ASP A 301 -17.53 20.67 -19.80
C ASP A 301 -16.50 20.19 -18.78
N LEU A 302 -16.70 20.58 -17.52
CA LEU A 302 -15.72 20.39 -16.46
C LEU A 302 -16.33 19.58 -15.32
N THR A 303 -15.53 18.70 -14.73
CA THR A 303 -15.87 18.01 -13.49
C THR A 303 -14.83 18.33 -12.41
N VAL A 304 -15.31 18.86 -11.29
CA VAL A 304 -14.49 19.24 -10.13
C VAL A 304 -15.08 18.57 -8.89
N GLY A 305 -14.25 17.87 -8.12
CA GLY A 305 -14.66 17.31 -6.84
C GLY A 305 -14.73 18.38 -5.75
N CYS A 306 -15.65 18.26 -4.81
CA CYS A 306 -15.60 19.02 -3.56
C CYS A 306 -15.93 18.13 -2.37
N ALA A 307 -15.44 18.50 -1.19
CA ALA A 307 -15.83 17.86 0.05
C ALA A 307 -17.27 18.23 0.40
N SER A 308 -18.03 17.21 0.78
CA SER A 308 -19.34 17.32 1.42
C SER A 308 -19.34 16.47 2.68
N GLY A 309 -20.39 16.51 3.49
CA GLY A 309 -20.44 15.63 4.65
C GLY A 309 -21.84 15.44 5.21
N HIS A 310 -21.98 14.44 6.07
CA HIS A 310 -23.25 14.03 6.66
C HIS A 310 -23.71 14.94 7.82
N ARG A 311 -22.92 15.96 8.18
CA ARG A 311 -23.12 16.85 9.34
C ARG A 311 -24.25 17.87 9.17
N GLY A 312 -24.94 17.85 8.02
CA GLY A 312 -26.21 18.58 7.84
C GLY A 312 -27.32 18.08 8.76
N ARG A 313 -27.25 16.81 9.19
CA ARG A 313 -28.20 16.23 10.14
C ARG A 313 -27.90 16.66 11.58
N PRO A 314 -28.91 17.07 12.38
CA PRO A 314 -28.70 17.44 13.78
C PRO A 314 -27.98 16.36 14.60
N ASP A 315 -28.39 15.10 14.43
CA ASP A 315 -27.85 13.95 15.18
C ASP A 315 -26.38 13.64 14.86
N LEU A 316 -25.89 14.07 13.69
CA LEU A 316 -24.52 13.84 13.21
C LEU A 316 -23.62 15.05 13.34
N ARG A 317 -24.17 16.23 13.68
CA ARG A 317 -23.44 17.50 13.66
C ARG A 317 -22.16 17.45 14.50
N ARG A 318 -22.26 16.85 15.69
CA ARG A 318 -21.15 16.71 16.67
C ARG A 318 -20.47 15.33 16.66
N MET A 319 -20.80 14.44 15.72
CA MET A 319 -20.22 13.09 15.67
C MET A 319 -18.71 13.17 15.41
N VAL A 320 -17.88 12.44 16.17
CA VAL A 320 -16.48 12.26 15.78
C VAL A 320 -16.40 11.07 14.84
N GLY A 321 -15.83 11.26 13.65
CA GLY A 321 -15.83 10.24 12.62
C GLY A 321 -15.48 10.70 11.21
N LEU A 322 -15.28 9.74 10.32
CA LEU A 322 -15.14 9.98 8.89
C LEU A 322 -16.52 10.22 8.26
N ASN A 323 -17.03 11.45 8.36
CA ASN A 323 -18.35 11.83 7.84
C ASN A 323 -18.25 12.64 6.54
N VAL A 324 -17.03 12.96 6.08
CA VAL A 324 -16.76 13.61 4.80
C VAL A 324 -16.99 12.64 3.64
N ASN A 325 -17.58 13.15 2.57
CA ASN A 325 -17.81 12.49 1.30
C ASN A 325 -17.27 13.37 0.17
N THR A 326 -17.00 12.81 -1.01
CA THR A 326 -16.55 13.55 -2.19
C THR A 326 -17.71 13.68 -3.16
N LEU A 327 -18.06 14.92 -3.55
CA LEU A 327 -19.10 15.17 -4.56
C LEU A 327 -18.46 15.63 -5.87
N PRO A 328 -18.60 14.86 -6.96
CA PRO A 328 -18.24 15.35 -8.29
C PRO A 328 -19.28 16.37 -8.72
N ILE A 329 -18.85 17.60 -9.01
CA ILE A 329 -19.70 18.64 -9.59
C ILE A 329 -19.34 18.72 -11.07
N ARG A 330 -20.33 18.52 -11.95
CA ARG A 330 -20.17 18.68 -13.39
C ARG A 330 -20.97 19.90 -13.84
N ALA A 331 -20.33 20.79 -14.60
CA ALA A 331 -21.00 21.95 -15.16
C ALA A 331 -20.46 22.28 -16.55
N GLU A 332 -21.39 22.59 -17.47
CA GLU A 332 -21.09 23.04 -18.82
C GLU A 332 -21.10 24.58 -18.91
N LEU A 333 -20.03 25.15 -19.44
CA LEU A 333 -19.75 26.57 -19.61
C LEU A 333 -19.46 26.88 -21.11
N PRO A 334 -20.49 26.80 -21.98
CA PRO A 334 -20.36 27.01 -23.42
C PRO A 334 -20.16 28.49 -23.76
N GLY A 335 -19.47 28.75 -24.87
CA GLY A 335 -19.22 30.11 -25.34
C GLY A 335 -18.34 30.91 -24.39
N ASP A 336 -18.74 32.16 -24.13
CA ASP A 336 -18.05 33.14 -23.29
C ASP A 336 -19.02 33.76 -22.27
N PRO A 337 -19.49 32.98 -21.27
CA PRO A 337 -20.51 33.42 -20.33
C PRO A 337 -19.97 34.51 -19.39
N GLU A 338 -20.87 35.34 -18.84
CA GLU A 338 -20.54 36.21 -17.71
C GLU A 338 -20.25 35.38 -16.46
N PHE A 339 -19.45 35.92 -15.52
CA PHE A 339 -19.18 35.19 -14.28
C PHE A 339 -20.45 34.93 -13.46
N THR A 340 -21.44 35.84 -13.48
CA THR A 340 -22.76 35.63 -12.87
C THR A 340 -23.49 34.40 -13.45
N GLU A 341 -23.36 34.15 -14.75
CA GLU A 341 -23.93 32.97 -15.42
C GLU A 341 -23.16 31.70 -15.03
N VAL A 342 -21.83 31.77 -14.95
CA VAL A 342 -21.00 30.66 -14.43
C VAL A 342 -21.42 30.31 -13.00
N LEU A 343 -21.57 31.33 -12.14
CA LEU A 343 -22.04 31.16 -10.76
C LEU A 343 -23.41 30.50 -10.70
N ALA A 344 -24.36 30.93 -11.54
CA ALA A 344 -25.69 30.34 -11.60
C ALA A 344 -25.66 28.86 -12.02
N ARG A 345 -24.87 28.51 -13.05
CA ARG A 345 -24.71 27.14 -13.55
C ARG A 345 -24.05 26.23 -12.52
N VAL A 346 -22.94 26.67 -11.94
CA VAL A 346 -22.20 25.91 -10.91
C VAL A 346 -23.05 25.74 -9.65
N ARG A 347 -23.80 26.77 -9.24
CA ARG A 347 -24.77 26.68 -8.13
C ARG A 347 -25.85 25.64 -8.42
N ALA A 348 -26.43 25.65 -9.62
CA ALA A 348 -27.44 24.67 -10.00
C ALA A 348 -26.88 23.24 -9.98
N ALA A 349 -25.67 23.03 -10.51
CA ALA A 349 -24.98 21.75 -10.48
C ALA A 349 -24.67 21.29 -9.04
N LEU A 350 -24.17 22.18 -8.19
CA LEU A 350 -23.89 21.90 -6.78
C LEU A 350 -25.16 21.53 -6.01
N LEU A 351 -26.24 22.30 -6.14
CA LEU A 351 -27.52 21.99 -5.49
C LEU A 351 -28.10 20.67 -6.00
N GLY A 352 -27.94 20.37 -7.29
CA GLY A 352 -28.33 19.10 -7.88
C GLY A 352 -27.59 17.93 -7.24
N ALA A 353 -26.26 18.05 -7.12
CA ALA A 353 -25.40 17.04 -6.50
C ALA A 353 -25.65 16.88 -5.00
N GLN A 354 -25.96 17.96 -4.27
CA GLN A 354 -26.23 17.92 -2.83
C GLN A 354 -27.47 17.08 -2.46
N ARG A 355 -28.41 16.86 -3.39
CA ARG A 355 -29.54 15.94 -3.16
C ARG A 355 -29.06 14.51 -2.90
N TYR A 356 -27.87 14.16 -3.38
CA TYR A 356 -27.24 12.85 -3.25
C TYR A 356 -26.02 12.88 -2.31
N HIS A 357 -25.91 13.88 -1.42
CA HIS A 357 -24.73 14.01 -0.56
C HIS A 357 -24.49 12.83 0.40
N GLU A 358 -25.56 12.08 0.73
CA GLU A 358 -25.50 10.86 1.52
C GLU A 358 -25.05 9.63 0.72
N VAL A 359 -24.99 9.71 -0.62
CA VAL A 359 -24.53 8.60 -1.47
C VAL A 359 -23.00 8.56 -1.43
N PRO A 360 -22.39 7.47 -0.92
CA PRO A 360 -20.93 7.34 -0.92
C PRO A 360 -20.37 7.47 -2.33
N PHE A 361 -19.34 8.31 -2.49
CA PHE A 361 -18.69 8.52 -3.78
C PHE A 361 -18.24 7.21 -4.44
N ASP A 362 -17.81 6.25 -3.64
CA ASP A 362 -17.30 4.97 -4.12
C ASP A 362 -18.37 4.13 -4.81
N LEU A 363 -19.64 4.24 -4.40
CA LEU A 363 -20.76 3.62 -5.10
C LEU A 363 -20.99 4.29 -6.46
N VAL A 364 -20.85 5.62 -6.53
CA VAL A 364 -20.98 6.35 -7.81
C VAL A 364 -19.87 5.94 -8.78
N VAL A 365 -18.64 5.79 -8.29
CA VAL A 365 -17.50 5.30 -9.08
C VAL A 365 -17.75 3.86 -9.57
N GLU A 366 -18.25 2.98 -8.69
CA GLU A 366 -18.62 1.61 -9.05
C GLU A 366 -19.66 1.58 -10.18
N ARG A 367 -20.69 2.42 -10.11
CA ARG A 367 -21.73 2.50 -11.16
C ARG A 367 -21.23 3.12 -12.46
N LEU A 368 -20.27 4.03 -12.41
CA LEU A 368 -19.66 4.62 -13.60
C LEU A 368 -18.74 3.63 -14.34
N GLY A 369 -18.12 2.67 -13.64
CA GLY A 369 -17.20 1.69 -14.23
C GLY A 369 -16.08 2.37 -15.04
N ALA A 370 -15.94 1.99 -16.32
CA ALA A 370 -15.00 2.61 -17.29
C ALA A 370 -15.15 4.13 -17.38
N GLY A 371 -16.37 4.65 -17.26
CA GLY A 371 -16.62 6.10 -17.30
C GLY A 371 -16.08 6.88 -16.10
N SER A 372 -15.59 6.22 -15.06
CA SER A 372 -14.95 6.90 -13.92
C SER A 372 -13.49 7.31 -14.19
N ARG A 373 -12.91 6.90 -15.32
CA ARG A 373 -11.52 7.19 -15.72
C ARG A 373 -11.41 7.58 -17.20
N ALA A 374 -10.35 8.30 -17.54
CA ALA A 374 -9.92 8.45 -18.93
C ALA A 374 -9.16 7.21 -19.43
N ALA A 375 -8.96 7.12 -20.75
CA ALA A 375 -8.20 6.04 -21.39
C ALA A 375 -6.76 5.92 -20.87
N ASP A 376 -6.21 7.02 -20.34
CA ASP A 376 -4.89 7.10 -19.74
C ASP A 376 -4.86 6.75 -18.23
N GLY A 377 -6.00 6.35 -17.67
CA GLY A 377 -6.16 5.95 -16.27
C GLY A 377 -6.46 7.11 -15.31
N SER A 378 -6.52 8.37 -15.75
CA SER A 378 -6.77 9.52 -14.87
C SER A 378 -8.19 9.46 -14.27
N PRO A 379 -8.38 9.67 -12.96
CA PRO A 379 -9.70 9.59 -12.32
C PRO A 379 -10.57 10.81 -12.65
N LEU A 380 -11.88 10.61 -12.73
CA LEU A 380 -12.86 11.67 -13.01
C LEU A 380 -12.75 12.85 -12.02
N THR A 381 -12.50 12.57 -10.74
CA THR A 381 -12.28 13.58 -9.70
C THR A 381 -10.80 13.73 -9.36
N ALA A 382 -9.95 13.92 -10.37
CA ALA A 382 -8.52 14.20 -10.17
C ALA A 382 -8.26 15.63 -9.64
N VAL A 383 -9.24 16.53 -9.82
CA VAL A 383 -9.19 17.93 -9.40
C VAL A 383 -10.24 18.15 -8.31
N SER A 384 -9.85 18.82 -7.22
CA SER A 384 -10.77 19.23 -6.16
C SER A 384 -10.80 20.74 -5.94
N CYS A 385 -11.88 21.24 -5.35
CA CYS A 385 -12.00 22.59 -4.87
C CYS A 385 -12.73 22.64 -3.53
N ASP A 386 -12.14 23.31 -2.55
CA ASP A 386 -12.68 23.39 -1.19
C ASP A 386 -12.45 24.77 -0.55
N LEU A 387 -13.38 25.17 0.32
CA LEU A 387 -13.18 26.27 1.25
C LEU A 387 -12.69 25.68 2.56
N VAL A 388 -11.45 25.98 2.93
CA VAL A 388 -10.80 25.45 4.13
C VAL A 388 -10.75 26.50 5.23
N GLN A 389 -10.70 26.02 6.47
CA GLN A 389 -10.46 26.83 7.64
C GLN A 389 -9.11 26.37 8.22
N PRO A 390 -8.27 27.29 8.71
CA PRO A 390 -7.05 26.89 9.40
C PRO A 390 -7.42 26.03 10.61
N VAL A 391 -6.69 24.94 10.82
CA VAL A 391 -6.87 24.10 12.01
C VAL A 391 -6.52 24.94 13.23
N GLY A 392 -7.51 25.17 14.09
CA GLY A 392 -7.33 25.95 15.31
C GLY A 392 -6.40 25.26 16.31
N ALA A 393 -5.75 26.06 17.15
CA ALA A 393 -4.95 25.56 18.26
C ALA A 393 -5.81 24.79 19.27
N VAL A 394 -5.25 23.75 19.88
CA VAL A 394 -5.83 23.11 21.06
C VAL A 394 -5.72 24.07 22.25
N ALA A 395 -6.79 24.82 22.52
CA ALA A 395 -6.82 25.76 23.63
C ALA A 395 -7.09 25.05 24.95
N LEU A 396 -6.05 24.86 25.77
CA LEU A 396 -6.17 24.30 27.11
C LEU A 396 -6.30 25.43 28.15
N PRO A 397 -7.23 25.34 29.12
CA PRO A 397 -7.39 26.35 30.17
C PRO A 397 -6.09 26.68 30.91
N GLY A 398 -5.83 27.98 31.07
CA GLY A 398 -4.63 28.48 31.75
C GLY A 398 -3.36 28.51 30.89
N LEU A 399 -3.44 28.18 29.59
CA LEU A 399 -2.31 28.19 28.66
C LEU A 399 -2.59 29.10 27.46
N ALA A 400 -1.55 29.82 27.01
CA ALA A 400 -1.58 30.47 25.71
C ALA A 400 -1.32 29.43 24.62
N ALA A 401 -2.21 29.35 23.63
CA ALA A 401 -2.15 28.33 22.57
C ALA A 401 -1.94 28.96 21.19
N GLU A 402 -1.03 28.39 20.41
CA GLU A 402 -0.71 28.82 19.06
C GLU A 402 -0.64 27.58 18.13
N ALA A 403 -1.34 27.63 17.00
CA ALA A 403 -1.34 26.51 16.06
C ALA A 403 0.02 26.38 15.39
N VAL A 404 0.51 25.16 15.24
CA VAL A 404 1.77 24.85 14.55
C VAL A 404 1.43 24.07 13.29
N GLU A 405 1.90 24.54 12.14
CA GLU A 405 1.70 23.87 10.86
C GLU A 405 2.65 22.67 10.72
N VAL A 406 2.10 21.50 10.41
CA VAL A 406 2.86 20.27 10.14
C VAL A 406 2.49 19.81 8.75
N ASP A 407 3.38 20.06 7.80
CA ASP A 407 3.22 19.59 6.42
C ASP A 407 3.88 18.22 6.26
N LEU A 408 3.09 17.23 5.83
CA LEU A 408 3.57 15.91 5.47
C LEU A 408 4.08 15.86 4.02
N GLY A 409 3.80 16.87 3.20
CA GLY A 409 4.17 16.91 1.80
C GLY A 409 3.48 15.84 0.98
N LEU A 410 2.22 15.49 1.30
CA LEU A 410 1.47 14.39 0.66
C LEU A 410 0.21 14.87 -0.07
N ALA A 411 0.01 14.41 -1.32
CA ALA A 411 -1.10 14.82 -2.18
C ALA A 411 -2.23 13.78 -2.25
N LYS A 412 -3.46 14.19 -1.89
CA LYS A 412 -4.67 13.36 -2.02
C LYS A 412 -5.24 13.36 -3.45
N PHE A 413 -5.16 14.51 -4.12
CA PHE A 413 -5.63 14.75 -5.49
C PHE A 413 -4.47 15.12 -6.41
N GLY A 414 -4.67 15.04 -7.73
CA GLY A 414 -3.67 15.53 -8.68
C GLY A 414 -3.53 17.04 -8.63
N LEU A 415 -4.64 17.75 -8.37
CA LEU A 415 -4.71 19.20 -8.19
C LEU A 415 -5.84 19.55 -7.23
N ALA A 416 -5.61 20.50 -6.32
CA ALA A 416 -6.62 21.07 -5.44
C ALA A 416 -6.53 22.60 -5.46
N LEU A 417 -7.66 23.28 -5.70
CA LEU A 417 -7.79 24.73 -5.61
C LEU A 417 -8.55 25.08 -4.33
N LEU A 418 -7.89 25.75 -3.39
CA LEU A 418 -8.46 26.01 -2.07
C LEU A 418 -8.51 27.50 -1.79
N VAL A 419 -9.51 27.92 -1.02
CA VAL A 419 -9.50 29.23 -0.35
C VAL A 419 -9.51 28.98 1.14
N GLU A 420 -8.55 29.55 1.84
CA GLU A 420 -8.52 29.57 3.30
C GLU A 420 -9.19 30.86 3.77
N ASP A 421 -10.28 30.69 4.51
CA ASP A 421 -11.06 31.77 5.12
C ASP A 421 -10.70 31.82 6.61
N GLY A 422 -10.03 32.90 7.01
CA GLY A 422 -9.47 33.04 8.35
C GLY A 422 -8.88 34.43 8.57
N PRO A 423 -8.14 34.65 9.68
CA PRO A 423 -7.57 35.95 10.02
C PRO A 423 -6.58 36.49 8.97
N ARG A 424 -5.98 35.59 8.19
CA ARG A 424 -5.08 35.89 7.07
C ARG A 424 -5.57 35.15 5.83
N PRO A 425 -6.56 35.69 5.11
CA PRO A 425 -7.14 35.04 3.95
C PRO A 425 -6.08 34.72 2.89
N ARG A 426 -6.17 33.53 2.28
CA ARG A 426 -5.26 33.13 1.20
C ARG A 426 -5.94 32.17 0.24
N CYS A 427 -5.50 32.17 -1.01
CA CYS A 427 -5.81 31.11 -1.96
C CYS A 427 -4.61 30.16 -2.04
N LEU A 428 -4.91 28.89 -2.28
CA LEU A 428 -3.92 27.81 -2.29
C LEU A 428 -4.11 26.96 -3.56
N VAL A 429 -3.01 26.53 -4.14
CA VAL A 429 -2.97 25.49 -5.16
C VAL A 429 -2.05 24.39 -4.65
N GLN A 430 -2.62 23.23 -4.35
CA GLN A 430 -1.85 22.02 -4.02
C GLN A 430 -1.84 21.11 -5.24
N HIS A 431 -0.69 20.56 -5.60
CA HIS A 431 -0.62 19.59 -6.69
C HIS A 431 0.30 18.43 -6.38
N ASP A 432 0.06 17.31 -7.04
CA ASP A 432 0.97 16.17 -7.10
C ASP A 432 2.12 16.53 -8.07
N ALA A 433 3.36 16.46 -7.61
CA ALA A 433 4.53 16.87 -8.38
C ALA A 433 4.69 16.07 -9.69
N ASP A 434 4.25 14.81 -9.69
CA ASP A 434 4.28 13.97 -10.88
C ASP A 434 3.11 14.31 -11.82
N ALA A 435 1.95 14.69 -11.28
CA ALA A 435 0.75 14.94 -12.09
C ALA A 435 0.77 16.31 -12.77
N LEU A 436 1.38 17.33 -12.16
CA LEU A 436 1.39 18.69 -12.69
C LEU A 436 2.76 19.35 -12.49
N ALA A 437 3.27 20.02 -13.52
CA ALA A 437 4.53 20.75 -13.42
C ALA A 437 4.35 22.02 -12.57
N GLU A 438 5.30 22.29 -11.66
CA GLU A 438 5.27 23.45 -10.76
C GLU A 438 5.02 24.80 -11.47
N PRO A 439 5.65 25.12 -12.63
CA PRO A 439 5.36 26.38 -13.32
C PRO A 439 3.91 26.51 -13.79
N VAL A 440 3.23 25.40 -14.08
CA VAL A 440 1.80 25.39 -14.45
C VAL A 440 0.96 25.65 -13.20
N ALA A 441 1.27 24.98 -12.09
CA ALA A 441 0.59 25.18 -10.82
C ALA A 441 0.70 26.61 -10.29
N ARG A 442 1.88 27.24 -10.42
CA ARG A 442 2.08 28.66 -10.06
C ARG A 442 1.21 29.59 -10.89
N ARG A 443 1.14 29.37 -12.21
CA ARG A 443 0.27 30.17 -13.09
C ARG A 443 -1.21 29.97 -12.78
N LEU A 444 -1.63 28.77 -12.39
CA LEU A 444 -2.99 28.51 -11.92
C LEU A 444 -3.29 29.28 -10.63
N LEU A 445 -2.36 29.31 -9.68
CA LEU A 445 -2.50 30.10 -8.46
C LEU A 445 -2.68 31.59 -8.78
N ASP A 446 -1.80 32.14 -9.60
CA ASP A 446 -1.85 33.57 -9.97
C ASP A 446 -3.17 33.91 -10.68
N ALA A 447 -3.61 33.06 -11.61
CA ALA A 447 -4.87 33.22 -12.32
C ALA A 447 -6.08 33.10 -11.37
N PHE A 448 -6.07 32.14 -10.45
CA PHE A 448 -7.14 31.94 -9.49
C PHE A 448 -7.26 33.13 -8.51
N ALA A 449 -6.13 33.61 -7.98
CA ALA A 449 -6.07 34.78 -7.09
C ALA A 449 -6.58 36.05 -7.79
N ALA A 450 -6.13 36.28 -9.03
CA ALA A 450 -6.53 37.43 -9.82
C ALA A 450 -8.01 37.37 -10.19
N LEU A 451 -8.53 36.20 -10.55
CA LEU A 451 -9.94 35.99 -10.85
C LEU A 451 -10.81 36.27 -9.61
N LEU A 452 -10.48 35.70 -8.45
CA LEU A 452 -11.19 35.94 -7.19
C LEU A 452 -11.25 37.45 -6.85
N THR A 453 -10.13 38.16 -7.05
CA THR A 453 -10.07 39.61 -6.82
C THR A 453 -10.92 40.39 -7.82
N ALA A 454 -10.88 40.03 -9.11
CA ALA A 454 -11.65 40.69 -10.16
C ALA A 454 -13.16 40.53 -9.92
N VAL A 455 -13.64 39.31 -9.67
CA VAL A 455 -15.09 39.05 -9.50
C VAL A 455 -15.65 39.56 -8.16
N ALA A 456 -14.79 39.80 -7.17
CA ALA A 456 -15.17 40.51 -5.95
C ALA A 456 -15.53 41.99 -6.21
N GLY A 457 -14.95 42.59 -7.26
CA GLY A 457 -15.24 43.96 -7.70
C GLY A 457 -16.33 44.03 -8.76
N ASP A 458 -16.21 43.23 -9.83
CA ASP A 458 -17.17 43.17 -10.95
C ASP A 458 -17.34 41.74 -11.46
N ALA A 459 -18.52 41.17 -11.23
CA ALA A 459 -18.88 39.82 -11.67
C ALA A 459 -19.65 39.80 -13.02
N SER A 460 -19.98 40.96 -13.60
CA SER A 460 -20.73 41.07 -14.85
C SER A 460 -19.85 40.93 -16.10
N ALA A 461 -18.53 40.83 -15.94
CA ALA A 461 -17.63 40.64 -17.06
C ALA A 461 -17.75 39.22 -17.66
N PRO A 462 -17.67 39.09 -19.00
CA PRO A 462 -17.52 37.79 -19.67
C PRO A 462 -16.17 37.16 -19.32
N LEU A 463 -16.11 35.82 -19.34
CA LEU A 463 -14.90 35.06 -18.98
C LEU A 463 -13.66 35.53 -19.76
N SER A 464 -13.78 35.85 -21.05
CA SER A 464 -12.68 36.33 -21.90
C SER A 464 -12.04 37.64 -21.45
N ARG A 465 -12.76 38.45 -20.65
CA ARG A 465 -12.28 39.73 -20.09
C ARG A 465 -11.76 39.61 -18.66
N LEU A 466 -11.95 38.46 -18.02
CA LEU A 466 -11.45 38.20 -16.68
C LEU A 466 -9.99 37.72 -16.71
N PRO A 467 -9.24 37.91 -15.61
CA PRO A 467 -7.85 37.45 -15.53
C PRO A 467 -7.74 35.93 -15.73
N GLY A 468 -6.94 35.53 -16.71
CA GLY A 468 -6.68 34.13 -17.03
C GLY A 468 -6.17 34.00 -18.47
N ARG A 469 -5.43 32.94 -18.74
CA ARG A 469 -5.00 32.61 -20.11
C ARG A 469 -4.95 31.11 -20.28
N ARG A 470 -5.05 30.67 -21.55
CA ARG A 470 -4.84 29.28 -21.90
C ARG A 470 -3.44 28.86 -21.45
N LEU A 471 -3.37 27.76 -20.73
CA LEU A 471 -2.13 27.09 -20.36
C LEU A 471 -1.94 25.98 -21.38
N ASP A 472 -0.75 25.88 -21.96
CA ASP A 472 -0.43 24.77 -22.85
C ASP A 472 -0.68 23.47 -22.09
N ALA A 473 -1.55 22.62 -22.63
CA ALA A 473 -1.68 21.26 -22.16
C ALA A 473 -0.28 20.64 -22.20
N VAL A 474 0.11 19.89 -21.17
CA VAL A 474 1.21 18.94 -21.36
C VAL A 474 0.79 18.08 -22.54
N PRO A 475 1.57 17.95 -23.62
CA PRO A 475 1.13 17.24 -24.81
C PRO A 475 0.79 15.80 -24.43
N SER A 476 -0.50 15.51 -24.29
CA SER A 476 -1.04 14.21 -24.60
C SER A 476 -0.92 14.09 -26.12
N THR A 477 0.08 13.34 -26.57
CA THR A 477 0.10 12.90 -27.96
C THR A 477 -0.72 11.62 -28.02
N PRO A 478 -1.96 11.63 -28.53
CA PRO A 478 -2.35 10.60 -29.47
C PRO A 478 -1.69 11.00 -30.79
N ALA A 479 -0.63 10.29 -31.19
CA ALA A 479 -0.19 10.37 -32.57
C ALA A 479 -1.37 9.92 -33.44
N ASP A 480 -1.82 10.85 -34.26
CA ASP A 480 -2.75 10.68 -35.36
C ASP A 480 -2.30 9.49 -36.23
N VAL A 481 -2.98 8.34 -36.12
CA VAL A 481 -2.69 7.18 -36.99
C VAL A 481 -3.62 7.29 -38.19
N SER A 482 -3.12 7.89 -39.26
CA SER A 482 -3.66 7.68 -40.58
C SER A 482 -2.54 7.62 -41.63
N ALA A 483 -2.53 6.51 -42.38
CA ALA A 483 -1.60 5.99 -43.40
C ALA A 483 -0.30 5.29 -42.93
N PRO A 484 -0.04 4.02 -43.32
CA PRO A 484 1.16 3.29 -42.93
C PRO A 484 2.37 3.76 -43.74
N ALA A 485 3.25 4.54 -43.14
CA ALA A 485 4.59 4.72 -43.67
C ALA A 485 5.37 3.40 -43.52
N GLU A 486 5.97 2.93 -44.61
CA GLU A 486 6.78 1.71 -44.65
C GLU A 486 7.88 1.75 -43.57
N HIS A 487 8.04 0.67 -42.79
CA HIS A 487 8.89 0.68 -41.61
C HIS A 487 10.37 0.95 -41.98
N PRO A 488 11.11 1.85 -41.29
CA PRO A 488 12.45 2.30 -41.69
C PRO A 488 13.50 1.18 -41.77
N ALA A 489 13.27 0.05 -41.09
CA ALA A 489 14.11 -1.14 -41.21
C ALA A 489 14.10 -1.75 -42.62
N VAL A 490 13.01 -1.62 -43.39
CA VAL A 490 12.92 -2.13 -44.78
C VAL A 490 13.93 -1.40 -45.67
N ALA A 491 13.91 -0.07 -45.66
CA ALA A 491 14.85 0.74 -46.44
C ALA A 491 16.32 0.49 -46.07
N LEU A 492 16.60 0.27 -44.78
CA LEU A 492 17.96 0.00 -44.30
C LEU A 492 18.47 -1.40 -44.66
N LEU A 493 17.59 -2.41 -44.73
CA LEU A 493 17.95 -3.74 -45.21
C LEU A 493 18.21 -3.74 -46.72
N LEU A 494 17.37 -3.05 -47.50
CA LEU A 494 17.53 -2.90 -48.95
C LEU A 494 18.77 -2.08 -49.34
N ALA A 495 19.34 -1.30 -48.41
CA ALA A 495 20.59 -0.59 -48.62
C ALA A 495 21.83 -1.50 -48.60
N ASP A 496 21.74 -2.73 -48.08
CA ASP A 496 22.81 -3.72 -48.23
C ASP A 496 22.72 -4.31 -49.66
N PRO A 497 23.77 -4.16 -50.50
CA PRO A 497 23.72 -4.59 -51.90
C PRO A 497 23.53 -6.10 -52.07
N ARG A 498 23.69 -6.88 -51.00
CA ARG A 498 23.50 -8.34 -50.97
C ARG A 498 22.05 -8.74 -50.66
N VAL A 499 21.18 -7.79 -50.33
CA VAL A 499 19.74 -8.01 -50.09
C VAL A 499 18.95 -7.72 -51.38
N ALA A 500 18.06 -8.63 -51.75
CA ALA A 500 17.23 -8.59 -52.94
C ALA A 500 15.84 -8.00 -52.66
N ASP A 501 15.24 -8.36 -51.53
CA ASP A 501 13.92 -7.90 -51.07
C ASP A 501 13.89 -7.90 -49.54
N ALA A 502 13.04 -7.08 -48.93
CA ALA A 502 12.87 -7.02 -47.49
C ALA A 502 11.44 -6.64 -47.11
N ALA A 503 10.98 -7.15 -45.97
CA ALA A 503 9.68 -6.80 -45.40
C ALA A 503 9.76 -6.79 -43.87
N VAL A 504 8.83 -6.08 -43.24
CA VAL A 504 8.66 -6.08 -41.79
C VAL A 504 7.21 -6.42 -41.50
N ALA A 505 6.98 -7.29 -40.52
CA ALA A 505 5.65 -7.60 -40.03
C ALA A 505 5.62 -7.42 -38.51
N GLU A 506 4.58 -6.74 -38.05
CA GLU A 506 4.19 -6.77 -36.65
C GLU A 506 3.31 -8.01 -36.45
N THR A 507 3.66 -8.83 -35.46
CA THR A 507 2.82 -9.97 -35.08
C THR A 507 1.80 -9.46 -34.06
N GLU A 508 0.53 -9.81 -34.21
CA GLU A 508 -0.54 -9.38 -33.29
C GLU A 508 -0.22 -9.86 -31.86
N GLY A 509 0.18 -8.93 -30.98
CA GLY A 509 0.65 -9.24 -29.62
C GLY A 509 2.06 -9.85 -29.52
N GLY A 510 2.85 -9.81 -30.59
CA GLY A 510 4.24 -10.30 -30.61
C GLY A 510 5.24 -9.21 -31.06
N PRO A 511 6.55 -9.49 -30.99
CA PRO A 511 7.56 -8.49 -31.31
C PRO A 511 7.62 -8.18 -32.82
N LEU A 512 8.14 -7.00 -33.16
CA LEU A 512 8.42 -6.60 -34.54
C LEU A 512 9.44 -7.56 -35.20
N LEU A 513 9.09 -8.18 -36.32
CA LEU A 513 9.97 -9.10 -37.05
C LEU A 513 10.31 -8.55 -38.44
N ALA A 514 11.54 -8.74 -38.88
CA ALA A 514 11.99 -8.39 -40.22
C ALA A 514 12.32 -9.64 -41.04
N TYR A 515 12.13 -9.55 -42.35
CA TYR A 515 12.39 -10.61 -43.31
C TYR A 515 13.25 -10.05 -44.45
N ALA A 516 14.24 -10.81 -44.92
CA ALA A 516 15.13 -10.41 -46.00
C ALA A 516 15.39 -11.56 -46.97
N VAL A 517 15.49 -11.26 -48.26
CA VAL A 517 15.87 -12.20 -49.34
C VAL A 517 17.26 -11.82 -49.82
N LEU A 518 18.15 -12.79 -50.03
CA LEU A 518 19.54 -12.51 -50.41
C LEU A 518 19.77 -12.64 -51.92
N ARG A 519 20.73 -11.89 -52.45
CA ARG A 519 21.23 -12.01 -53.83
C ARG A 519 22.34 -13.05 -53.90
N GLY A 520 21.98 -14.28 -54.30
CA GLY A 520 22.92 -15.37 -54.56
C GLY A 520 23.38 -16.17 -53.32
N PRO A 521 24.02 -17.33 -53.50
CA PRO A 521 24.52 -18.15 -52.41
C PRO A 521 25.73 -17.51 -51.73
N GLY A 522 25.70 -17.38 -50.39
CA GLY A 522 26.81 -16.82 -49.59
C GLY A 522 26.60 -15.40 -49.02
N GLY A 523 25.36 -14.89 -48.99
CA GLY A 523 25.04 -13.57 -48.41
C GLY A 523 25.04 -13.53 -46.85
N PRO A 524 24.88 -12.34 -46.26
CA PRO A 524 24.97 -12.12 -44.81
C PRO A 524 23.86 -12.87 -44.04
N GLY A 525 24.20 -13.39 -42.86
CA GLY A 525 23.23 -14.04 -41.97
C GLY A 525 22.27 -13.03 -41.33
N GLY A 526 21.09 -13.48 -40.89
CA GLY A 526 20.08 -12.62 -40.23
C GLY A 526 20.59 -11.88 -38.99
N LEU A 527 21.53 -12.48 -38.23
CA LEU A 527 22.17 -11.85 -37.08
C LEU A 527 23.06 -10.65 -37.49
N GLU A 528 23.77 -10.77 -38.62
CA GLU A 528 24.64 -9.73 -39.17
C GLU A 528 23.81 -8.54 -39.67
N LEU A 529 22.71 -8.81 -40.38
CA LEU A 529 21.77 -7.80 -40.85
C LEU A 529 21.10 -7.05 -39.68
N ARG A 530 20.69 -7.77 -38.62
CA ARG A 530 20.14 -7.14 -37.41
C ARG A 530 21.16 -6.29 -36.67
N ALA A 531 22.43 -6.71 -36.60
CA ALA A 531 23.50 -5.91 -36.02
C ALA A 531 23.75 -4.62 -36.83
N ALA A 532 23.62 -4.68 -38.17
CA ALA A 532 23.69 -3.50 -39.02
C ALA A 532 22.52 -2.53 -38.77
N LEU A 533 21.29 -3.04 -38.59
CA LEU A 533 20.12 -2.25 -38.24
C LEU A 533 20.27 -1.56 -36.88
N ARG A 534 20.79 -2.26 -35.87
CA ARG A 534 21.01 -1.71 -34.52
C ARG A 534 21.95 -0.50 -34.49
N ARG A 535 22.85 -0.37 -35.47
CA ARG A 535 23.73 0.81 -35.58
C ARG A 535 23.04 2.05 -36.13
N ARG A 536 21.84 1.89 -36.73
CA ARG A 536 21.15 2.94 -37.50
C ARG A 536 19.70 3.17 -37.07
N LEU A 537 19.12 2.32 -36.21
CA LEU A 537 17.75 2.43 -35.68
C LEU A 537 17.75 2.56 -34.15
N PRO A 538 16.80 3.34 -33.58
CA PRO A 538 16.56 3.37 -32.14
C PRO A 538 15.96 2.04 -31.64
N ALA A 539 16.11 1.77 -30.34
CA ALA A 539 15.81 0.46 -29.74
C ALA A 539 14.33 0.04 -29.83
N ASP A 540 13.42 1.00 -29.83
CA ASP A 540 11.96 0.82 -29.97
C ASP A 540 11.53 0.43 -31.39
N ARG A 541 12.37 0.71 -32.40
CA ARG A 541 12.11 0.37 -33.81
C ARG A 541 13.05 -0.71 -34.37
N LEU A 542 13.82 -1.36 -33.51
CA LEU A 542 14.73 -2.43 -33.90
C LEU A 542 13.98 -3.77 -33.92
N PRO A 543 13.88 -4.47 -35.07
CA PRO A 543 13.24 -5.79 -35.13
C PRO A 543 13.90 -6.79 -34.18
N ALA A 544 13.09 -7.63 -33.52
CA ALA A 544 13.55 -8.66 -32.61
C ALA A 544 14.37 -9.76 -33.31
N ALA A 545 14.10 -9.99 -34.60
CA ALA A 545 14.89 -10.86 -35.46
C ALA A 545 14.82 -10.41 -36.93
N VAL A 546 15.82 -10.79 -37.73
CA VAL A 546 15.80 -10.73 -39.20
C VAL A 546 15.84 -12.18 -39.72
N THR A 547 14.77 -12.65 -40.32
CA THR A 547 14.64 -14.01 -40.87
C THR A 547 14.91 -14.01 -42.37
N LEU A 548 15.80 -14.88 -42.84
CA LEU A 548 16.10 -15.01 -44.27
C LEU A 548 15.03 -15.86 -44.96
N LEU A 549 14.52 -15.38 -46.09
CA LEU A 549 13.54 -16.09 -46.93
C LEU A 549 14.10 -16.28 -48.35
N ASP A 550 13.63 -17.32 -49.04
CA ASP A 550 13.91 -17.49 -50.47
C ASP A 550 13.15 -16.46 -51.33
N ALA A 551 11.98 -16.03 -50.88
CA ALA A 551 11.19 -14.93 -51.43
C ALA A 551 10.25 -14.36 -50.36
N VAL A 552 9.94 -13.05 -50.42
CA VAL A 552 8.92 -12.46 -49.53
C VAL A 552 7.53 -12.90 -50.03
N PRO A 553 6.71 -13.61 -49.22
CA PRO A 553 5.39 -14.03 -49.64
C PRO A 553 4.46 -12.82 -49.77
N ARG A 554 3.91 -12.62 -50.97
CA ARG A 554 2.96 -11.55 -51.28
C ARG A 554 1.64 -12.14 -51.78
N THR A 555 0.54 -11.44 -51.54
CA THR A 555 -0.79 -11.74 -52.10
C THR A 555 -0.78 -11.46 -53.62
N PRO A 556 -1.78 -11.94 -54.37
CA PRO A 556 -1.90 -11.64 -55.81
C PRO A 556 -2.00 -10.13 -56.14
N SER A 557 -2.40 -9.30 -55.17
CA SER A 557 -2.44 -7.83 -55.29
C SER A 557 -1.09 -7.14 -55.00
N GLY A 558 -0.04 -7.90 -54.63
CA GLY A 558 1.31 -7.38 -54.37
C GLY A 558 1.59 -6.99 -52.92
N GLU A 559 0.61 -7.13 -52.02
CA GLU A 559 0.77 -6.84 -50.59
C GLU A 559 1.44 -8.00 -49.84
N LEU A 560 2.09 -7.74 -48.71
CA LEU A 560 2.69 -8.78 -47.87
C LEU A 560 1.61 -9.77 -47.38
N ASP A 561 1.86 -11.09 -47.46
CA ASP A 561 0.93 -12.12 -46.95
C ASP A 561 1.40 -12.64 -45.58
N PRO A 562 0.83 -12.15 -44.45
CA PRO A 562 1.31 -12.47 -43.12
C PRO A 562 1.04 -13.93 -42.71
N ALA A 563 0.05 -14.57 -43.33
CA ALA A 563 -0.34 -15.95 -43.03
C ALA A 563 0.68 -16.98 -43.56
N ARG A 564 1.55 -16.56 -44.50
CA ARG A 564 2.62 -17.38 -45.08
C ARG A 564 4.01 -17.01 -44.57
N LEU A 565 4.12 -16.01 -43.70
CA LEU A 565 5.37 -15.65 -43.05
C LEU A 565 5.70 -16.65 -41.91
N PRO A 566 6.95 -17.14 -41.84
CA PRO A 566 7.41 -17.91 -40.69
C PRO A 566 7.23 -17.10 -39.39
N GLY A 567 6.48 -17.64 -38.43
CA GLY A 567 6.17 -17.00 -37.15
C GLY A 567 4.74 -16.44 -37.02
N GLY A 568 3.93 -16.40 -38.09
CA GLY A 568 2.50 -16.05 -38.01
C GLY A 568 1.65 -17.27 -37.66
N ALA A 569 1.16 -17.37 -36.42
CA ALA A 569 0.42 -18.55 -35.98
C ALA A 569 -1.06 -18.55 -36.40
N ARG A 570 -1.48 -19.73 -36.86
CA ARG A 570 -2.78 -20.14 -37.43
C ARG A 570 -3.85 -20.29 -36.34
N ARG A 571 -5.08 -19.83 -36.62
CA ARG A 571 -6.28 -20.05 -35.78
C ARG A 571 -6.73 -21.51 -35.80
N THR A 572 -6.96 -22.08 -34.61
CA THR A 572 -7.85 -23.23 -34.39
C THR A 572 -8.85 -22.85 -33.30
N ALA A 573 -10.14 -23.06 -33.54
CA ALA A 573 -11.21 -22.81 -32.56
C ALA A 573 -11.37 -23.99 -31.60
N PRO A 574 -11.61 -23.75 -30.30
CA PRO A 574 -12.55 -24.61 -29.56
C PRO A 574 -13.37 -23.91 -28.43
N VAL A 575 -14.58 -24.45 -28.20
CA VAL A 575 -15.38 -24.68 -26.95
C VAL A 575 -15.21 -23.71 -25.76
N PRO A 576 -16.29 -23.19 -25.11
CA PRO A 576 -16.18 -22.04 -24.20
C PRO A 576 -15.39 -22.38 -22.92
N GLY A 577 -14.12 -21.95 -22.90
CA GLY A 577 -13.19 -22.11 -21.78
C GLY A 577 -13.29 -21.00 -20.72
N PRO A 578 -12.51 -21.07 -19.64
CA PRO A 578 -12.53 -20.11 -18.53
C PRO A 578 -12.30 -18.66 -18.95
N LEU A 579 -11.61 -18.43 -20.06
CA LEU A 579 -11.50 -17.09 -20.67
C LEU A 579 -12.86 -16.48 -20.97
N GLU A 580 -13.81 -17.28 -21.45
CA GLU A 580 -15.15 -16.82 -21.76
C GLU A 580 -15.94 -16.47 -20.50
N ALA A 581 -15.77 -17.27 -19.44
CA ALA A 581 -16.38 -17.02 -18.14
C ALA A 581 -15.82 -15.74 -17.48
N VAL A 582 -14.51 -15.52 -17.60
CA VAL A 582 -13.85 -14.31 -17.11
C VAL A 582 -14.28 -13.08 -17.91
N ARG A 583 -14.26 -13.13 -19.24
CA ARG A 583 -14.73 -12.03 -20.09
C ARG A 583 -16.20 -11.71 -19.84
N THR A 584 -17.03 -12.71 -19.56
CA THR A 584 -18.44 -12.51 -19.18
C THR A 584 -18.55 -11.83 -17.81
N ALA A 585 -17.79 -12.25 -16.80
CA ALA A 585 -17.77 -11.62 -15.48
C ALA A 585 -17.27 -10.17 -15.51
N PHE A 586 -16.26 -9.87 -16.34
CA PHE A 586 -15.83 -8.50 -16.63
C PHE A 586 -16.96 -7.70 -17.28
N GLY A 587 -17.62 -8.25 -18.31
CA GLY A 587 -18.69 -7.56 -19.03
C GLY A 587 -19.89 -7.18 -18.15
N GLU A 588 -20.23 -8.02 -17.19
CA GLU A 588 -21.30 -7.74 -16.22
C GLU A 588 -20.94 -6.71 -15.14
N LEU A 589 -19.66 -6.42 -14.93
CA LEU A 589 -19.19 -5.44 -13.95
C LEU A 589 -18.80 -4.11 -14.60
N LEU A 590 -18.20 -4.18 -15.79
CA LEU A 590 -17.62 -3.03 -16.50
C LEU A 590 -18.48 -2.58 -17.69
N GLY A 591 -19.65 -3.19 -17.88
CA GLY A 591 -20.66 -2.79 -18.86
C GLY A 591 -20.32 -3.13 -20.32
N SER A 592 -19.12 -3.62 -20.61
CA SER A 592 -18.71 -4.07 -21.95
C SER A 592 -17.80 -5.28 -21.85
N ARG A 593 -17.97 -6.22 -22.79
CA ARG A 593 -17.20 -7.45 -22.77
C ARG A 593 -15.79 -7.17 -23.29
N PRO A 594 -14.75 -7.30 -22.46
CA PRO A 594 -13.41 -6.89 -22.86
C PRO A 594 -12.77 -7.89 -23.81
N GLU A 595 -11.75 -7.43 -24.55
CA GLU A 595 -10.81 -8.34 -25.22
C GLU A 595 -10.04 -9.20 -24.22
N PRO A 596 -9.51 -10.37 -24.60
CA PRO A 596 -8.79 -11.26 -23.68
C PRO A 596 -7.65 -10.58 -22.91
N ASP A 597 -6.98 -9.60 -23.52
CA ASP A 597 -5.86 -8.86 -22.93
C ASP A 597 -6.26 -7.44 -22.48
N GLY A 598 -7.56 -7.13 -22.43
CA GLY A 598 -8.02 -5.85 -21.94
C GLY A 598 -7.61 -5.66 -20.48
N ASP A 599 -6.81 -4.63 -20.20
CA ASP A 599 -6.34 -4.33 -18.86
C ASP A 599 -7.50 -3.86 -17.96
N PHE A 600 -7.61 -4.49 -16.79
CA PHE A 600 -8.67 -4.31 -15.82
C PHE A 600 -8.85 -2.84 -15.44
N PHE A 601 -7.77 -2.08 -15.28
CA PHE A 601 -7.85 -0.67 -14.90
C PHE A 601 -8.20 0.23 -16.08
N VAL A 602 -7.69 -0.08 -17.27
CA VAL A 602 -8.06 0.62 -18.52
C VAL A 602 -9.56 0.46 -18.82
N LEU A 603 -10.13 -0.68 -18.45
CA LEU A 603 -11.55 -0.97 -18.59
C LEU A 603 -12.42 -0.40 -17.44
N GLY A 604 -11.85 0.40 -16.53
CA GLY A 604 -12.59 1.01 -15.42
C GLY A 604 -12.59 0.24 -14.11
N GLY A 605 -11.85 -0.85 -14.03
CA GLY A 605 -11.69 -1.63 -12.81
C GLY A 605 -10.99 -0.84 -11.71
N HIS A 606 -11.48 -1.00 -10.49
CA HIS A 606 -10.86 -0.49 -9.26
C HIS A 606 -10.95 -1.57 -8.17
N SER A 607 -10.31 -1.33 -7.03
CA SER A 607 -10.14 -2.34 -5.99
C SER A 607 -11.46 -2.96 -5.49
N LEU A 608 -12.57 -2.22 -5.50
CA LEU A 608 -13.89 -2.75 -5.17
C LEU A 608 -14.44 -3.67 -6.28
N VAL A 609 -14.37 -3.25 -7.55
CA VAL A 609 -14.74 -4.09 -8.70
C VAL A 609 -13.84 -5.33 -8.77
N ALA A 610 -12.58 -5.24 -8.34
CA ALA A 610 -11.67 -6.37 -8.32
C ALA A 610 -12.11 -7.44 -7.31
N VAL A 611 -12.52 -7.00 -6.10
CA VAL A 611 -13.09 -7.89 -5.08
C VAL A 611 -14.41 -8.50 -5.56
N GLN A 612 -15.29 -7.71 -6.18
CA GLN A 612 -16.56 -8.20 -6.72
C GLN A 612 -16.37 -9.18 -7.89
N LEU A 613 -15.40 -8.92 -8.76
CA LEU A 613 -15.03 -9.78 -9.88
C LEU A 613 -14.46 -11.10 -9.37
N ALA A 614 -13.57 -11.04 -8.38
CA ALA A 614 -13.03 -12.22 -7.73
C ALA A 614 -14.13 -13.08 -7.12
N GLU A 615 -15.07 -12.47 -6.40
CA GLU A 615 -16.19 -13.15 -5.78
C GLU A 615 -17.15 -13.80 -6.80
N ARG A 616 -17.48 -13.09 -7.89
CA ARG A 616 -18.32 -13.64 -8.98
C ARG A 616 -17.63 -14.81 -9.67
N LEU A 617 -16.32 -14.72 -9.91
CA LEU A 617 -15.55 -15.81 -10.51
C LEU A 617 -15.44 -17.00 -9.55
N ARG A 618 -15.27 -16.75 -8.26
CA ARG A 618 -15.27 -17.78 -7.22
C ARG A 618 -16.59 -18.55 -7.20
N ILE A 619 -17.73 -17.85 -7.21
CA ILE A 619 -19.07 -18.46 -7.24
C ILE A 619 -19.28 -19.29 -8.51
N ARG A 620 -18.87 -18.78 -9.69
CA ARG A 620 -19.06 -19.46 -10.98
C ARG A 620 -18.17 -20.68 -11.18
N THR A 621 -16.95 -20.62 -10.66
CA THR A 621 -15.92 -21.63 -10.94
C THR A 621 -15.68 -22.60 -9.79
N GLY A 622 -16.11 -22.25 -8.58
CA GLY A 622 -15.84 -22.99 -7.34
C GLY A 622 -14.36 -23.01 -6.96
N LEU A 623 -13.57 -22.04 -7.44
CA LEU A 623 -12.13 -21.93 -7.18
C LEU A 623 -11.84 -20.66 -6.38
N PRO A 624 -10.95 -20.70 -5.37
CA PRO A 624 -10.63 -19.53 -4.56
C PRO A 624 -10.01 -18.44 -5.44
N LEU A 625 -10.52 -17.22 -5.33
CA LEU A 625 -10.00 -16.04 -6.01
C LEU A 625 -10.19 -14.82 -5.12
N THR A 626 -9.17 -13.96 -5.02
CA THR A 626 -9.15 -12.76 -4.18
C THR A 626 -9.17 -11.51 -5.06
N GLY A 627 -9.56 -10.37 -4.48
CA GLY A 627 -9.47 -9.09 -5.19
C GLY A 627 -8.03 -8.76 -5.62
N LEU A 628 -7.03 -9.20 -4.86
CA LEU A 628 -5.61 -9.03 -5.21
C LEU A 628 -5.24 -9.81 -6.47
N ASP A 629 -5.73 -11.05 -6.62
CA ASP A 629 -5.51 -11.86 -7.84
C ASP A 629 -5.98 -11.12 -9.10
N VAL A 630 -7.11 -10.42 -9.02
CA VAL A 630 -7.63 -9.62 -10.15
C VAL A 630 -6.74 -8.42 -10.46
N LEU A 631 -6.22 -7.75 -9.44
CA LEU A 631 -5.35 -6.58 -9.58
C LEU A 631 -3.94 -6.94 -10.10
N GLU A 632 -3.46 -8.14 -9.78
CA GLU A 632 -2.16 -8.66 -10.23
C GLU A 632 -2.23 -9.21 -11.65
N GLN A 633 -3.23 -10.04 -11.94
CA GLN A 633 -3.36 -10.67 -13.25
C GLN A 633 -3.85 -9.70 -14.33
N ARG A 634 -4.63 -8.68 -13.94
CA ARG A 634 -5.07 -7.52 -14.74
C ARG A 634 -5.86 -7.82 -16.02
N THR A 635 -5.78 -8.98 -16.64
CA THR A 635 -6.45 -9.25 -17.92
C THR A 635 -7.34 -10.48 -17.82
N PRO A 636 -8.42 -10.56 -18.62
CA PRO A 636 -9.24 -11.76 -18.68
C PRO A 636 -8.46 -13.03 -19.00
N ARG A 637 -7.42 -12.95 -19.84
CA ARG A 637 -6.54 -14.06 -20.21
C ARG A 637 -5.68 -14.52 -19.04
N ALA A 638 -5.06 -13.60 -18.32
CA ALA A 638 -4.24 -13.95 -17.16
C ALA A 638 -5.11 -14.50 -16.01
N LEU A 639 -6.29 -13.94 -15.77
CA LEU A 639 -7.26 -14.46 -14.80
C LEU A 639 -7.79 -15.84 -15.17
N ALA A 640 -8.05 -16.09 -16.45
CA ALA A 640 -8.44 -17.41 -16.94
C ALA A 640 -7.31 -18.43 -16.78
N ALA A 641 -6.06 -18.04 -17.07
CA ALA A 641 -4.89 -18.90 -16.85
C ALA A 641 -4.70 -19.23 -15.36
N LEU A 642 -4.92 -18.26 -14.47
CA LEU A 642 -4.89 -18.48 -13.02
C LEU A 642 -5.99 -19.45 -12.57
N LEU A 643 -7.21 -19.30 -13.09
CA LEU A 643 -8.31 -20.23 -12.81
C LEU A 643 -8.03 -21.64 -13.35
N ASP A 644 -7.43 -21.75 -14.53
CA ASP A 644 -6.99 -23.04 -15.09
C ASP A 644 -5.89 -23.68 -14.25
N ALA A 645 -4.91 -22.91 -13.79
CA ALA A 645 -3.87 -23.40 -12.90
C ALA A 645 -4.46 -23.92 -11.58
N ARG A 646 -5.33 -23.15 -10.93
CA ARG A 646 -6.01 -23.57 -9.69
C ARG A 646 -6.93 -24.76 -9.89
N ARG A 647 -7.58 -24.87 -11.05
CA ARG A 647 -8.37 -26.06 -11.41
C ARG A 647 -7.47 -27.27 -11.60
N ALA A 648 -6.37 -27.14 -12.33
CA ALA A 648 -5.40 -28.21 -12.53
C ALA A 648 -4.76 -28.66 -11.21
N GLU A 649 -4.47 -27.74 -10.29
CA GLU A 649 -3.99 -28.04 -8.95
C GLU A 649 -5.02 -28.78 -8.11
N ARG A 650 -6.29 -28.33 -8.12
CA ARG A 650 -7.39 -29.02 -7.44
C ARG A 650 -7.62 -30.41 -8.03
N ASP A 651 -7.63 -30.52 -9.35
CA ASP A 651 -7.87 -31.76 -10.08
C ASP A 651 -6.68 -32.73 -9.92
N ALA A 652 -5.45 -32.22 -9.87
CA ALA A 652 -4.24 -32.99 -9.56
C ALA A 652 -4.20 -33.43 -8.09
N ALA A 653 -4.65 -32.60 -7.16
CA ALA A 653 -4.83 -32.98 -5.75
C ALA A 653 -5.91 -34.05 -5.56
N THR A 654 -6.88 -34.13 -6.48
CA THR A 654 -7.91 -35.19 -6.49
C THR A 654 -7.59 -36.40 -7.38
N ARG A 655 -6.49 -36.37 -8.16
CA ARG A 655 -6.09 -37.50 -9.03
C ARG A 655 -4.98 -38.32 -8.37
N PRO A 656 -5.18 -39.63 -8.17
CA PRO A 656 -4.09 -40.51 -7.77
C PRO A 656 -3.10 -40.66 -8.94
N GLY A 657 -1.96 -39.97 -8.88
CA GLY A 657 -0.70 -40.43 -9.49
C GLY A 657 -0.23 -39.88 -10.84
N SER A 658 -0.07 -38.56 -11.06
CA SER A 658 0.75 -38.08 -12.20
C SER A 658 1.42 -36.71 -12.00
N ARG A 659 2.76 -36.66 -12.17
CA ARG A 659 3.64 -35.46 -12.14
C ARG A 659 3.65 -34.73 -13.51
N PRO A 660 3.65 -33.38 -13.58
CA PRO A 660 3.87 -32.66 -14.84
C PRO A 660 5.27 -32.04 -14.96
N GLY A 661 5.68 -31.83 -16.22
CA GLY A 661 7.03 -31.49 -16.67
C GLY A 661 7.32 -29.99 -16.83
N ARG A 662 8.62 -29.71 -16.92
CA ARG A 662 9.31 -28.40 -16.88
C ARG A 662 8.92 -27.43 -18.00
N SER A 663 8.66 -26.17 -17.63
CA SER A 663 8.73 -24.98 -18.50
C SER A 663 10.06 -24.23 -18.26
N ARG A 664 10.68 -23.76 -19.35
CA ARG A 664 11.98 -23.05 -19.40
C ARG A 664 11.74 -21.57 -19.65
N THR A 665 12.22 -20.70 -18.78
CA THR A 665 12.59 -19.31 -19.10
C THR A 665 14.01 -19.05 -18.58
N GLY A 666 14.88 -18.55 -19.47
CA GLY A 666 16.28 -18.24 -19.17
C GLY A 666 16.45 -16.75 -18.95
N ALA A 667 16.81 -16.36 -17.73
CA ALA A 667 17.37 -15.06 -17.42
C ALA A 667 18.87 -15.04 -17.77
N THR A 668 19.29 -13.97 -18.45
CA THR A 668 20.67 -13.67 -18.81
C THR A 668 21.48 -13.29 -17.57
N ALA A 669 22.63 -13.96 -17.39
CA ALA A 669 23.55 -13.82 -16.26
C ALA A 669 24.16 -12.40 -16.15
N ALA A 670 23.95 -11.74 -15.00
CA ALA A 670 24.69 -10.57 -14.59
C ALA A 670 26.08 -10.98 -14.06
N ALA A 671 27.10 -10.19 -14.34
CA ALA A 671 28.49 -10.46 -13.92
C ALA A 671 28.62 -10.40 -12.39
N VAL A 672 29.15 -11.48 -11.80
CA VAL A 672 29.25 -11.66 -10.34
C VAL A 672 30.39 -10.83 -9.76
N ARG A 673 30.12 -10.14 -8.63
CA ARG A 673 31.11 -9.33 -7.90
C ARG A 673 31.90 -10.22 -6.93
N GLU A 674 33.20 -9.98 -6.80
CA GLU A 674 34.07 -10.68 -5.84
C GLU A 674 33.56 -10.46 -4.39
N GLY A 675 33.50 -11.51 -3.58
CA GLY A 675 32.94 -11.53 -2.22
C GLY A 675 31.45 -11.89 -2.11
N THR A 676 30.81 -12.41 -3.17
CA THR A 676 29.35 -12.67 -3.21
C THR A 676 28.96 -13.87 -2.35
N VAL A 677 27.95 -13.70 -1.49
CA VAL A 677 27.38 -14.77 -0.67
C VAL A 677 26.04 -15.24 -1.23
N LEU A 678 25.90 -16.53 -1.50
CA LEU A 678 24.61 -17.15 -1.80
C LEU A 678 23.87 -17.48 -0.51
N VAL A 679 22.65 -16.96 -0.34
CA VAL A 679 21.73 -17.36 0.72
C VAL A 679 20.57 -18.15 0.13
N THR A 680 20.39 -19.39 0.58
CA THR A 680 19.20 -20.20 0.24
C THR A 680 18.25 -20.27 1.43
N GLY A 681 16.94 -20.35 1.16
CA GLY A 681 15.92 -20.22 2.20
C GLY A 681 15.77 -18.79 2.72
N ALA A 682 16.17 -17.79 1.93
CA ALA A 682 16.16 -16.37 2.27
C ALA A 682 14.76 -15.79 2.56
N THR A 683 13.71 -16.51 2.16
CA THR A 683 12.31 -16.16 2.42
C THR A 683 11.77 -16.75 3.73
N GLY A 684 12.53 -17.66 4.37
CA GLY A 684 12.25 -18.17 5.72
C GLY A 684 12.99 -17.33 6.77
N GLY A 685 12.51 -17.22 8.01
CA GLY A 685 13.00 -16.11 8.85
C GLY A 685 14.44 -16.19 9.36
N VAL A 686 15.09 -17.36 9.48
CA VAL A 686 16.56 -17.40 9.69
C VAL A 686 17.28 -16.87 8.43
N GLY A 687 16.88 -17.34 7.25
CA GLY A 687 17.48 -16.90 5.98
C GLY A 687 17.25 -15.41 5.71
N ALA A 688 16.07 -14.88 6.05
CA ALA A 688 15.76 -13.47 5.95
C ALA A 688 16.60 -12.62 6.92
N ALA A 689 16.78 -13.08 8.17
CA ALA A 689 17.64 -12.40 9.14
C ALA A 689 19.12 -12.42 8.72
N VAL A 690 19.61 -13.55 8.17
CA VAL A 690 20.95 -13.64 7.58
C VAL A 690 21.12 -12.70 6.39
N LEU A 691 20.12 -12.65 5.49
CA LEU A 691 20.12 -11.73 4.34
C LEU A 691 20.27 -10.28 4.80
N GLN A 692 19.46 -9.84 5.77
CA GLN A 692 19.51 -8.48 6.32
C GLN A 692 20.85 -8.16 7.00
N GLU A 693 21.41 -9.09 7.77
CA GLU A 693 22.71 -8.89 8.43
C GLU A 693 23.85 -8.78 7.41
N LEU A 694 23.86 -9.61 6.35
CA LEU A 694 24.86 -9.50 5.28
C LEU A 694 24.74 -8.18 4.51
N MET A 695 23.52 -7.71 4.27
CA MET A 695 23.26 -6.41 3.65
C MET A 695 23.73 -5.25 4.54
N ALA A 696 23.48 -5.32 5.85
CA ALA A 696 23.95 -4.32 6.82
C ALA A 696 25.48 -4.24 6.87
N GLN A 697 26.18 -5.36 6.62
CA GLN A 697 27.64 -5.43 6.47
C GLN A 697 28.14 -4.93 5.10
N GLY A 698 27.23 -4.51 4.20
CA GLY A 698 27.57 -4.03 2.86
C GLY A 698 28.08 -5.11 1.90
N ARG A 699 27.80 -6.40 2.18
CA ARG A 699 28.28 -7.51 1.35
C ARG A 699 27.40 -7.71 0.12
N PRO A 700 27.96 -8.08 -1.05
CA PRO A 700 27.15 -8.49 -2.19
C PRO A 700 26.46 -9.82 -1.87
N VAL A 701 25.13 -9.86 -2.01
CA VAL A 701 24.32 -11.03 -1.69
C VAL A 701 23.52 -11.49 -2.90
N ARG A 702 23.51 -12.81 -3.10
CA ARG A 702 22.62 -13.49 -4.02
C ARG A 702 21.61 -14.31 -3.22
N ALA A 703 20.31 -14.12 -3.46
CA ALA A 703 19.26 -14.84 -2.75
C ALA A 703 18.55 -15.81 -3.69
N LEU A 704 18.53 -17.10 -3.34
CA LEU A 704 17.69 -18.09 -4.03
C LEU A 704 16.28 -18.09 -3.44
N ALA A 705 15.29 -17.81 -4.28
CA ALA A 705 13.88 -17.85 -3.90
C ALA A 705 13.04 -18.50 -5.00
N ARG A 706 11.92 -19.12 -4.63
CA ARG A 706 10.95 -19.61 -5.62
C ARG A 706 10.29 -18.41 -6.33
N PRO A 707 9.86 -18.53 -7.60
CA PRO A 707 9.23 -17.42 -8.33
C PRO A 707 8.10 -16.73 -7.55
N GLU A 708 7.26 -17.52 -6.87
CA GLU A 708 6.16 -17.04 -6.03
C GLU A 708 6.60 -16.26 -4.77
N SER A 709 7.87 -16.32 -4.39
CA SER A 709 8.43 -15.66 -3.20
C SER A 709 9.62 -14.75 -3.51
N ALA A 710 9.99 -14.59 -4.78
CA ALA A 710 11.14 -13.79 -5.22
C ALA A 710 11.03 -12.32 -4.80
N HIS A 711 9.81 -11.79 -4.79
CA HIS A 711 9.51 -10.42 -4.34
C HIS A 711 9.87 -10.16 -2.87
N LEU A 712 9.89 -11.17 -2.01
CA LEU A 712 10.20 -11.03 -0.57
C LEU A 712 11.68 -10.75 -0.30
N VAL A 713 12.55 -11.08 -1.26
CA VAL A 713 14.02 -10.93 -1.14
C VAL A 713 14.59 -9.96 -2.17
N SER A 714 13.72 -9.31 -2.95
CA SER A 714 14.07 -8.31 -3.97
C SER A 714 14.36 -6.94 -3.33
N LEU A 715 15.37 -6.91 -2.46
CA LEU A 715 15.82 -5.71 -1.76
C LEU A 715 16.94 -5.02 -2.56
N ASP A 716 17.09 -3.71 -2.40
CA ASP A 716 18.16 -2.94 -3.05
C ASP A 716 19.54 -3.52 -2.72
N GLY A 717 20.27 -3.95 -3.76
CA GLY A 717 21.60 -4.56 -3.63
C GLY A 717 21.63 -6.08 -3.54
N VAL A 718 20.48 -6.77 -3.62
CA VAL A 718 20.39 -8.24 -3.64
C VAL A 718 20.14 -8.76 -5.06
N GLU A 719 20.97 -9.70 -5.52
CA GLU A 719 20.73 -10.44 -6.77
C GLU A 719 19.77 -11.60 -6.52
N VAL A 720 18.54 -11.52 -7.01
CA VAL A 720 17.55 -12.59 -6.85
C VAL A 720 17.70 -13.63 -7.95
N VAL A 721 17.86 -14.89 -7.56
CA VAL A 721 17.86 -16.04 -8.47
C VAL A 721 16.65 -16.90 -8.20
N GLU A 722 15.81 -17.06 -9.22
CA GLU A 722 14.62 -17.90 -9.13
C GLU A 722 15.00 -19.39 -9.19
N GLY A 723 14.56 -20.16 -8.21
CA GLY A 723 14.79 -21.61 -8.18
C GLY A 723 14.22 -22.31 -6.95
N ASP A 724 14.14 -23.63 -7.04
CA ASP A 724 13.59 -24.51 -5.99
C ASP A 724 14.66 -25.53 -5.55
N LEU A 725 14.59 -25.97 -4.29
CA LEU A 725 15.41 -27.07 -3.76
C LEU A 725 15.17 -28.38 -4.54
N ALA A 726 13.99 -28.55 -5.12
CA ALA A 726 13.66 -29.66 -5.99
C ALA A 726 14.29 -29.58 -7.40
N ASP A 727 15.02 -28.49 -7.74
CA ASP A 727 15.73 -28.32 -9.01
C ASP A 727 17.27 -28.32 -8.83
N PRO A 728 17.91 -29.51 -8.78
CA PRO A 728 19.37 -29.62 -8.64
C PRO A 728 20.19 -28.82 -9.66
N GLU A 729 19.66 -28.65 -10.87
CA GLU A 729 20.37 -27.90 -11.92
C GLU A 729 20.27 -26.39 -11.73
N GLY A 730 19.12 -25.89 -11.26
CA GLY A 730 18.96 -24.51 -10.78
C GLY A 730 19.90 -24.20 -9.62
N LEU A 731 20.03 -25.12 -8.66
CA LEU A 731 20.95 -24.97 -7.52
C LEU A 731 22.41 -24.87 -7.95
N ARG A 732 22.86 -25.74 -8.87
CA ARG A 732 24.23 -25.65 -9.42
C ARG A 732 24.49 -24.33 -10.13
N ARG A 733 23.51 -23.81 -10.88
CA ARG A 733 23.60 -22.49 -11.52
C ARG A 733 23.62 -21.34 -10.51
N ALA A 734 22.85 -21.44 -9.43
CA ALA A 734 22.81 -20.40 -8.39
C ALA A 734 24.14 -20.29 -7.63
N VAL A 735 24.82 -21.41 -7.40
CA VAL A 735 26.15 -21.48 -6.75
C VAL A 735 27.27 -21.06 -7.71
N ALA A 736 27.04 -21.06 -9.02
CA ALA A 736 28.07 -20.67 -9.97
C ALA A 736 28.49 -19.20 -9.78
N GLY A 737 29.79 -18.99 -9.56
CA GLY A 737 30.40 -17.66 -9.42
C GLY A 737 30.24 -17.01 -8.05
N VAL A 738 29.70 -17.69 -7.04
CA VAL A 738 29.64 -17.16 -5.66
C VAL A 738 30.83 -17.65 -4.82
N ASP A 739 31.29 -16.84 -3.87
CA ASP A 739 32.45 -17.14 -3.04
C ASP A 739 32.08 -18.02 -1.85
N SER A 740 31.00 -17.67 -1.14
CA SER A 740 30.51 -18.38 0.03
C SER A 740 29.04 -18.77 -0.12
N VAL A 741 28.66 -19.88 0.51
CA VAL A 741 27.29 -20.39 0.51
C VAL A 741 26.77 -20.47 1.93
N ILE A 742 25.59 -19.91 2.18
CA ILE A 742 24.82 -20.11 3.40
C ILE A 742 23.53 -20.85 3.05
N HIS A 743 23.46 -22.11 3.48
CA HIS A 743 22.29 -22.95 3.31
C HIS A 743 21.41 -22.90 4.57
N ALA A 744 20.39 -22.03 4.56
CA ALA A 744 19.45 -21.81 5.66
C ALA A 744 18.02 -22.31 5.37
N ALA A 745 17.83 -23.09 4.29
CA ALA A 745 16.53 -23.59 3.91
C ALA A 745 16.08 -24.77 4.81
N CYS A 746 15.30 -24.44 5.85
CA CYS A 746 14.81 -25.39 6.85
C CYS A 746 13.45 -26.03 6.49
N THR A 747 12.87 -25.71 5.33
CA THR A 747 11.51 -26.13 4.94
C THR A 747 11.40 -27.61 4.60
N PHE A 748 10.36 -28.24 5.15
CA PHE A 748 9.97 -29.64 5.04
C PHE A 748 9.68 -30.03 3.60
N THR A 749 10.64 -30.66 2.95
CA THR A 749 10.41 -31.37 1.69
C THR A 749 10.30 -32.87 1.99
N GLU A 750 11.16 -33.67 1.38
CA GLU A 750 11.32 -35.10 1.62
C GLU A 750 12.81 -35.38 1.79
N HIS A 751 13.16 -36.43 2.53
CA HIS A 751 14.55 -36.83 2.76
C HIS A 751 15.39 -36.84 1.46
N GLN A 752 14.80 -37.32 0.37
CA GLN A 752 15.48 -37.41 -0.93
C GLN A 752 15.73 -36.03 -1.56
N VAL A 753 14.82 -35.08 -1.39
CA VAL A 753 14.94 -33.72 -1.96
C VAL A 753 16.01 -32.92 -1.21
N ASP A 754 16.00 -32.97 0.12
CA ASP A 754 17.01 -32.29 0.96
C ASP A 754 18.42 -32.81 0.67
N VAL A 755 18.60 -34.14 0.59
CA VAL A 755 19.88 -34.76 0.26
C VAL A 755 20.33 -34.42 -1.16
N ALA A 756 19.43 -34.43 -2.14
CA ALA A 756 19.74 -34.08 -3.52
C ALA A 756 20.12 -32.60 -3.68
N ALA A 757 19.41 -31.70 -3.00
CA ALA A 757 19.71 -30.28 -2.97
C ALA A 757 21.08 -30.01 -2.35
N MET A 758 21.37 -30.65 -1.21
CA MET A 758 22.66 -30.51 -0.53
C MET A 758 23.81 -30.98 -1.41
N ARG A 759 23.67 -32.13 -2.07
CA ARG A 759 24.68 -32.62 -3.04
C ARG A 759 24.88 -31.63 -4.19
N ALA A 760 23.79 -31.09 -4.76
CA ALA A 760 23.89 -30.12 -5.85
C ALA A 760 24.62 -28.84 -5.44
N LEU A 761 24.37 -28.33 -4.23
CA LEU A 761 25.05 -27.16 -3.68
C LEU A 761 26.54 -27.44 -3.42
N VAL A 762 26.87 -28.59 -2.80
CA VAL A 762 28.26 -29.01 -2.51
C VAL A 762 29.05 -29.32 -3.79
N ASP A 763 28.40 -29.86 -4.81
CA ASP A 763 29.03 -30.13 -6.11
C ASP A 763 29.39 -28.84 -6.86
N GLY A 764 28.50 -27.83 -6.78
CA GLY A 764 28.69 -26.51 -7.38
C GLY A 764 29.66 -25.61 -6.62
N TRP A 765 29.83 -25.82 -5.31
CA TRP A 765 30.75 -25.07 -4.47
C TRP A 765 32.22 -25.44 -4.78
N ARG A 766 32.91 -24.57 -5.55
CA ARG A 766 34.28 -24.82 -6.05
C ARG A 766 35.24 -23.60 -5.99
N GLY A 767 34.96 -22.62 -5.13
CA GLY A 767 35.66 -21.32 -5.12
C GLY A 767 36.61 -21.03 -3.96
N GLY A 768 36.94 -22.01 -3.10
CA GLY A 768 37.81 -21.79 -1.93
C GLY A 768 37.18 -21.02 -0.75
N GLY A 769 36.04 -20.34 -0.93
CA GLY A 769 35.27 -19.71 0.15
C GLY A 769 34.45 -20.70 0.99
N ARG A 770 33.71 -20.20 1.99
CA ARG A 770 33.13 -21.05 3.07
C ARG A 770 31.71 -21.50 2.76
N PHE A 771 31.37 -22.71 3.19
CA PHE A 771 30.01 -23.24 3.12
C PHE A 771 29.45 -23.41 4.54
N VAL A 772 28.39 -22.69 4.85
CA VAL A 772 27.70 -22.75 6.15
C VAL A 772 26.35 -23.43 5.97
N PHE A 773 26.12 -24.53 6.67
CA PHE A 773 24.83 -25.22 6.71
C PHE A 773 24.17 -25.00 8.06
N VAL A 774 22.95 -24.45 8.05
CA VAL A 774 22.13 -24.31 9.26
C VAL A 774 21.28 -25.56 9.41
N SER A 775 21.71 -26.45 10.31
CA SER A 775 21.04 -27.73 10.57
C SER A 775 20.02 -27.60 11.70
N SER A 776 18.84 -28.18 11.50
CA SER A 776 17.76 -28.23 12.47
C SER A 776 17.39 -29.69 12.73
N VAL A 777 17.85 -30.25 13.85
CA VAL A 777 17.55 -31.66 14.17
C VAL A 777 16.32 -31.74 15.05
N ASP A 778 15.25 -32.33 14.51
CA ASP A 778 14.10 -32.80 15.28
C ASP A 778 14.51 -34.10 15.99
N ALA A 779 14.50 -34.08 17.33
CA ALA A 779 15.07 -35.18 18.11
C ALA A 779 14.14 -36.42 18.15
N TYR A 780 12.83 -36.30 17.93
CA TYR A 780 11.91 -37.45 18.02
C TYR A 780 10.76 -37.35 17.04
N GLY A 781 10.66 -38.31 16.13
CA GLY A 781 9.47 -38.49 15.30
C GLY A 781 8.32 -39.04 16.13
N GLN A 782 7.52 -38.15 16.74
CA GLN A 782 6.26 -38.52 17.40
C GLN A 782 5.10 -37.68 16.83
N PRO A 783 3.88 -38.24 16.76
CA PRO A 783 2.72 -37.58 16.16
C PRO A 783 2.41 -36.22 16.80
N ALA A 784 1.79 -35.31 16.03
CA ALA A 784 1.49 -33.93 16.39
C ALA A 784 0.60 -33.71 17.65
N ALA A 785 0.24 -34.77 18.38
CA ALA A 785 -0.72 -34.74 19.48
C ALA A 785 -0.18 -35.22 20.84
N THR A 786 1.09 -35.62 20.95
CA THR A 786 1.64 -36.19 22.20
C THR A 786 2.62 -35.23 22.87
N GLU A 787 2.30 -34.76 24.07
CA GLU A 787 3.25 -34.06 24.94
C GLU A 787 4.26 -35.07 25.52
N VAL A 788 5.56 -34.77 25.45
CA VAL A 788 6.61 -35.61 26.05
C VAL A 788 6.97 -35.02 27.42
N PRO A 789 6.89 -35.79 28.51
CA PRO A 789 7.29 -35.34 29.84
C PRO A 789 8.79 -35.00 29.90
N GLU A 790 9.12 -33.92 30.61
CA GLU A 790 10.50 -33.50 30.88
C GLU A 790 11.26 -34.64 31.61
N GLY A 791 12.43 -35.03 31.07
CA GLY A 791 13.27 -36.10 31.62
C GLY A 791 12.93 -37.53 31.16
N ALA A 792 11.95 -37.72 30.26
CA ALA A 792 11.69 -39.03 29.66
C ALA A 792 12.89 -39.54 28.85
N ALA A 793 13.25 -40.81 29.03
CA ALA A 793 14.35 -41.44 28.29
C ALA A 793 14.03 -41.46 26.78
N ALA A 794 14.98 -40.91 26.02
CA ALA A 794 14.95 -40.73 24.58
C ALA A 794 15.19 -42.04 23.82
N GLU A 795 14.26 -42.98 23.83
CA GLU A 795 14.42 -44.29 23.17
C GLU A 795 13.73 -44.41 21.80
N GLY A 796 13.29 -43.30 21.21
CA GLY A 796 12.65 -43.27 19.89
C GLY A 796 13.63 -43.16 18.71
N PRO A 797 13.34 -43.75 17.53
CA PRO A 797 14.16 -43.57 16.33
C PRO A 797 14.09 -42.13 15.81
N VAL A 798 15.21 -41.64 15.26
CA VAL A 798 15.32 -40.32 14.60
C VAL A 798 14.26 -40.21 13.50
N SER A 799 13.54 -39.08 13.44
CA SER A 799 12.52 -38.87 12.40
C SER A 799 13.15 -38.92 10.99
N PRO A 800 12.42 -39.30 9.94
CA PRO A 800 12.92 -39.23 8.56
C PRO A 800 13.46 -37.83 8.20
N TYR A 801 12.89 -36.79 8.80
CA TYR A 801 13.37 -35.40 8.69
C TYR A 801 14.72 -35.19 9.39
N GLY A 802 14.83 -35.58 10.67
CA GLY A 802 16.10 -35.50 11.41
C GLY A 802 17.20 -36.31 10.74
N ARG A 803 16.84 -37.45 10.15
CA ARG A 803 17.77 -38.29 9.37
C ARG A 803 18.28 -37.58 8.12
N ALA A 804 17.41 -36.87 7.39
CA ALA A 804 17.81 -36.10 6.21
C ALA A 804 18.81 -34.99 6.56
N LYS A 805 18.61 -34.30 7.69
CA LYS A 805 19.54 -33.26 8.15
C LYS A 805 20.89 -33.84 8.55
N LEU A 806 20.93 -34.94 9.29
CA LEU A 806 22.18 -35.64 9.62
C LEU A 806 22.92 -36.12 8.36
N ASP A 807 22.19 -36.61 7.36
CA ASP A 807 22.78 -37.00 6.08
C ASP A 807 23.33 -35.79 5.31
N CYS A 808 22.66 -34.63 5.34
CA CYS A 808 23.18 -33.37 4.78
C CYS A 808 24.42 -32.84 5.50
N GLU A 809 24.47 -32.94 6.84
CA GLU A 809 25.67 -32.60 7.62
C GLU A 809 26.86 -33.46 7.18
N ARG A 810 26.66 -34.78 7.09
CA ARG A 810 27.70 -35.71 6.62
C ARG A 810 28.17 -35.38 5.21
N ILE A 811 27.24 -35.09 4.29
CA ILE A 811 27.59 -34.70 2.90
C ILE A 811 28.47 -33.45 2.87
N LEU A 812 28.20 -32.45 3.71
CA LEU A 812 29.04 -31.25 3.79
C LEU A 812 30.42 -31.56 4.34
N LEU A 813 30.46 -32.27 5.47
CA LEU A 813 31.69 -32.53 6.22
C LEU A 813 32.63 -33.45 5.44
N ASP A 814 32.11 -34.47 4.75
CA ASP A 814 32.90 -35.36 3.87
C ASP A 814 33.49 -34.59 2.68
N ALA A 815 32.82 -33.54 2.21
CA ALA A 815 33.26 -32.73 1.09
C ALA A 815 34.20 -31.58 1.49
N ALA A 816 34.12 -31.10 2.73
CA ALA A 816 34.94 -30.00 3.23
C ALA A 816 36.44 -30.35 3.22
N GLY A 817 37.29 -29.41 2.80
CA GLY A 817 38.75 -29.63 2.76
C GLY A 817 39.25 -30.60 1.67
N THR A 818 38.39 -31.09 0.79
CA THR A 818 38.77 -31.96 -0.34
C THR A 818 38.74 -31.21 -1.68
N GLY A 819 39.68 -31.50 -2.59
CA GLY A 819 39.59 -31.08 -4.00
C GLY A 819 39.54 -29.57 -4.27
N GLY A 820 40.20 -28.74 -3.45
CA GLY A 820 40.20 -27.27 -3.61
C GLY A 820 38.95 -26.56 -3.07
N ARG A 821 38.07 -27.30 -2.38
CA ARG A 821 36.93 -26.73 -1.65
C ARG A 821 37.39 -26.09 -0.34
N GLY A 822 36.73 -24.99 0.06
CA GLY A 822 37.03 -24.27 1.29
C GLY A 822 36.57 -24.99 2.56
N ALA A 823 36.37 -24.24 3.63
CA ALA A 823 35.89 -24.78 4.91
C ALA A 823 34.36 -25.00 4.90
N GLY A 824 33.91 -26.17 5.37
CA GLY A 824 32.52 -26.46 5.67
C GLY A 824 32.25 -26.27 7.17
N VAL A 825 31.15 -25.60 7.50
CA VAL A 825 30.70 -25.34 8.88
C VAL A 825 29.24 -25.75 9.02
N VAL A 826 28.93 -26.55 10.02
CA VAL A 826 27.55 -26.89 10.40
C VAL A 826 27.19 -26.10 11.64
N VAL A 827 26.16 -25.28 11.53
CA VAL A 827 25.56 -24.55 12.66
C VAL A 827 24.28 -25.26 13.04
N ARG A 828 24.27 -25.96 14.18
CA ARG A 828 23.05 -26.61 14.67
C ARG A 828 22.23 -25.61 15.47
N SER A 829 21.07 -25.27 14.92
CA SER A 829 20.16 -24.32 15.54
C SER A 829 19.32 -25.01 16.63
N PRO A 830 19.23 -24.45 17.85
CA PRO A 830 18.39 -24.99 18.92
C PRO A 830 16.90 -24.72 18.65
N ILE A 831 16.61 -23.89 17.64
CA ILE A 831 15.35 -23.17 17.51
C ILE A 831 14.22 -24.06 17.00
N VAL A 832 14.50 -25.25 16.45
CA VAL A 832 13.55 -25.73 15.46
C VAL A 832 12.52 -26.71 16.04
N TRP A 833 12.84 -27.74 16.82
CA TRP A 833 11.78 -28.61 17.39
C TRP A 833 12.21 -29.24 18.72
N GLY A 834 11.82 -28.61 19.83
CA GLY A 834 11.72 -29.29 21.13
C GLY A 834 10.39 -30.08 21.23
N PRO A 835 10.22 -30.97 22.23
CA PRO A 835 9.02 -31.79 22.37
C PRO A 835 7.72 -30.96 22.51
N HIS A 836 7.82 -29.70 22.92
CA HIS A 836 6.67 -28.86 23.24
C HIS A 836 5.99 -28.27 22.00
N ARG A 837 4.75 -28.67 21.75
CA ARG A 837 3.90 -28.19 20.64
C ARG A 837 3.67 -26.68 20.65
N ARG A 838 3.50 -26.07 21.83
CA ARG A 838 3.21 -24.62 21.97
C ARG A 838 4.37 -23.74 21.51
N LEU A 839 5.62 -24.13 21.81
CA LEU A 839 6.80 -23.39 21.40
C LEU A 839 7.01 -23.42 19.87
N ARG A 840 6.60 -24.52 19.22
CA ARG A 840 6.62 -24.68 17.76
C ARG A 840 5.61 -23.77 17.06
N GLU A 841 4.48 -23.49 17.71
CA GLU A 841 3.45 -22.57 17.23
C GLU A 841 3.89 -21.10 17.38
N GLN A 842 4.70 -20.77 18.40
CA GLN A 842 5.27 -19.44 18.66
C GLN A 842 6.32 -18.95 17.65
N LEU A 843 6.92 -19.85 16.86
CA LEU A 843 8.06 -19.53 15.98
C LEU A 843 7.65 -19.35 14.51
N ARG A 844 6.36 -19.13 14.19
CA ARG A 844 5.90 -18.90 12.81
C ARG A 844 6.32 -17.51 12.30
N TRP A 845 6.67 -17.42 11.00
CA TRP A 845 7.66 -16.47 10.48
C TRP A 845 7.06 -15.31 9.65
N GLY A 846 6.28 -14.40 10.27
CA GLY A 846 5.49 -13.38 9.53
C GLY A 846 5.92 -11.92 9.62
N SER A 847 6.59 -11.47 10.69
CA SER A 847 6.73 -10.01 11.00
C SER A 847 8.15 -9.60 11.45
N THR A 848 9.15 -10.24 10.87
CA THR A 848 10.57 -10.27 11.27
C THR A 848 11.35 -8.95 11.01
N GLY A 849 10.78 -7.94 10.35
CA GLY A 849 11.51 -6.71 9.98
C GLY A 849 11.45 -5.55 11.00
N ALA A 850 10.30 -5.36 11.65
CA ALA A 850 10.05 -4.19 12.52
C ALA A 850 10.75 -4.30 13.89
N LEU A 851 10.88 -5.52 14.42
CA LEU A 851 11.54 -5.78 15.70
C LEU A 851 13.08 -5.71 15.61
N TYR A 852 13.66 -5.90 14.41
CA TYR A 852 15.07 -5.59 14.10
C TYR A 852 15.40 -4.14 14.31
N GLN A 853 14.56 -3.29 13.73
CA GLN A 853 14.69 -1.86 13.91
C GLN A 853 14.45 -1.48 15.38
N ALA A 854 13.54 -2.16 16.08
CA ALA A 854 13.29 -1.91 17.50
C ALA A 854 14.46 -2.30 18.42
N ALA A 855 15.09 -3.46 18.22
CA ALA A 855 16.22 -3.93 19.03
C ALA A 855 17.53 -3.16 18.73
N LEU A 856 17.74 -2.75 17.47
CA LEU A 856 18.82 -1.82 17.12
C LEU A 856 18.60 -0.42 17.72
N ALA A 857 17.34 0.01 17.83
CA ALA A 857 16.96 1.29 18.42
C ALA A 857 16.82 1.26 19.96
N GLY A 858 17.09 0.13 20.62
CA GLY A 858 17.14 0.04 22.10
C GLY A 858 15.78 -0.07 22.80
N HIS A 859 14.71 -0.48 22.11
CA HIS A 859 13.38 -0.59 22.71
C HIS A 859 13.22 -1.84 23.60
N PRO A 860 12.51 -1.76 24.75
CA PRO A 860 12.25 -2.91 25.61
C PRO A 860 11.59 -4.09 24.88
N LEU A 861 12.08 -5.30 25.14
CA LEU A 861 11.58 -6.54 24.54
C LEU A 861 10.82 -7.35 25.62
N ALA A 862 9.51 -7.47 25.46
CA ALA A 862 8.65 -8.22 26.38
C ALA A 862 8.23 -9.57 25.77
N LEU A 863 8.25 -10.63 26.58
CA LEU A 863 7.82 -11.98 26.19
C LEU A 863 6.35 -12.22 26.66
N PRO A 864 5.37 -12.43 25.75
CA PRO A 864 3.92 -12.39 26.07
C PRO A 864 3.27 -13.70 26.56
N ASP A 865 2.00 -13.60 26.98
CA ASP A 865 1.07 -14.60 27.56
C ASP A 865 0.23 -15.33 26.47
N PRO A 866 -0.01 -16.65 26.56
CA PRO A 866 -0.87 -17.41 25.63
C PRO A 866 -2.36 -17.04 25.52
N VAL A 867 -2.97 -16.53 26.59
CA VAL A 867 -4.44 -16.53 26.73
C VAL A 867 -5.06 -15.18 26.39
N ALA A 868 -4.24 -14.13 26.24
CA ALA A 868 -4.68 -12.81 25.84
C ALA A 868 -4.19 -12.50 24.41
N ASP A 869 -5.14 -12.40 23.48
CA ASP A 869 -5.00 -11.99 22.08
C ASP A 869 -4.46 -13.05 21.09
N GLY A 870 -5.36 -13.47 20.20
CA GLY A 870 -5.25 -14.65 19.35
C GLY A 870 -4.21 -14.64 18.22
N GLN A 871 -3.15 -13.82 18.21
CA GLN A 871 -2.01 -13.97 17.27
C GLN A 871 -0.72 -13.18 17.65
N GLU A 872 -0.53 -12.59 18.85
CA GLU A 872 0.73 -11.87 19.14
C GLU A 872 1.81 -12.76 19.78
N TRP A 873 2.45 -13.60 18.96
CA TRP A 873 3.51 -14.51 19.41
C TRP A 873 4.77 -14.33 18.57
N TYR A 874 5.53 -13.22 18.76
CA TYR A 874 6.66 -12.93 17.86
C TYR A 874 7.94 -12.38 18.52
N GLY A 875 7.91 -11.91 19.77
CA GLY A 875 9.10 -11.31 20.41
C GLY A 875 10.23 -12.30 20.69
N ALA A 876 9.88 -13.52 21.10
CA ALA A 876 10.81 -14.58 21.48
C ALA A 876 11.49 -15.25 20.27
N ALA A 877 10.84 -15.32 19.11
CA ALA A 877 11.43 -15.94 17.92
C ALA A 877 12.60 -15.11 17.34
N TRP A 878 12.60 -13.81 17.65
CA TRP A 878 13.27 -12.80 16.84
C TRP A 878 14.67 -12.41 17.35
N VAL A 879 14.84 -12.21 18.68
CA VAL A 879 16.18 -12.03 19.32
C VAL A 879 17.12 -13.21 18.98
N HIS A 880 16.53 -14.39 18.85
CA HIS A 880 17.22 -15.65 18.55
C HIS A 880 17.60 -15.74 17.08
N SER A 881 16.71 -15.35 16.16
CA SER A 881 17.00 -15.33 14.73
C SER A 881 18.05 -14.29 14.36
N ALA A 882 18.06 -13.13 15.02
CA ALA A 882 19.05 -12.06 14.78
C ALA A 882 20.46 -12.42 15.30
N ALA A 883 20.55 -12.98 16.51
CA ALA A 883 21.83 -13.42 17.05
C ALA A 883 22.37 -14.66 16.32
N LEU A 884 21.51 -15.61 15.95
CA LEU A 884 21.86 -16.71 15.06
C LEU A 884 22.30 -16.21 13.69
N ALA A 885 21.63 -15.20 13.12
CA ALA A 885 22.01 -14.61 11.84
C ALA A 885 23.42 -14.00 11.88
N ARG A 886 23.77 -13.26 12.95
CA ARG A 886 25.13 -12.76 13.15
C ARG A 886 26.16 -13.86 13.29
N ALA A 887 25.86 -14.89 14.08
CA ALA A 887 26.74 -16.04 14.27
C ALA A 887 26.95 -16.83 12.95
N VAL A 888 25.89 -17.03 12.18
CA VAL A 888 25.93 -17.68 10.86
C VAL A 888 26.68 -16.83 9.84
N ALA A 889 26.49 -15.51 9.83
CA ALA A 889 27.20 -14.58 8.96
C ALA A 889 28.70 -14.54 9.28
N ALA A 890 29.08 -14.58 10.56
CA ALA A 890 30.48 -14.64 11.00
C ALA A 890 31.18 -15.94 10.56
N CYS A 891 30.47 -17.08 10.58
CA CYS A 891 30.99 -18.36 10.08
C CYS A 891 31.32 -18.35 8.57
N ALA A 892 30.76 -17.39 7.82
CA ALA A 892 31.03 -17.19 6.40
C ALA A 892 32.23 -16.28 6.12
N THR A 893 32.99 -15.86 7.16
CA THR A 893 34.18 -14.99 7.05
C THR A 893 35.49 -15.79 7.21
N ALA A 894 36.60 -15.25 6.70
CA ALA A 894 37.92 -15.90 6.76
C ALA A 894 38.48 -16.05 8.19
N GLY A 895 38.07 -15.18 9.12
CA GLY A 895 38.47 -15.21 10.54
C GLY A 895 37.55 -16.00 11.46
N GLY A 896 36.47 -16.60 10.93
CA GLY A 896 35.54 -17.41 11.72
C GLY A 896 36.12 -18.78 12.15
N PRO A 897 35.39 -19.53 13.01
CA PRO A 897 35.86 -20.80 13.60
C PRO A 897 36.40 -21.80 12.57
N GLY A 898 37.32 -22.69 12.98
CA GLY A 898 38.07 -23.60 12.12
C GLY A 898 37.20 -24.56 11.29
N ALA A 899 37.74 -25.04 10.16
CA ALA A 899 37.06 -26.00 9.28
C ALA A 899 36.70 -27.30 10.01
N GLY A 900 35.52 -27.87 9.73
CA GLY A 900 35.12 -29.19 10.25
C GLY A 900 34.43 -29.20 11.63
N GLN A 901 34.02 -28.04 12.15
CA GLN A 901 33.32 -27.96 13.44
C GLN A 901 31.79 -28.00 13.27
N VAL A 902 31.15 -28.83 14.10
CA VAL A 902 29.71 -28.75 14.38
C VAL A 902 29.56 -27.82 15.58
N LEU A 903 29.02 -26.63 15.36
CA LEU A 903 28.77 -25.67 16.44
C LEU A 903 27.42 -26.00 17.06
N ASN A 904 27.44 -26.68 18.21
CA ASN A 904 26.26 -26.93 19.02
C ASN A 904 25.93 -25.65 19.78
N ALA A 905 24.87 -24.96 19.36
CA ALA A 905 24.45 -23.72 20.01
C ALA A 905 23.86 -23.94 21.42
N VAL A 906 23.59 -25.18 21.85
CA VAL A 906 23.20 -25.50 23.24
C VAL A 906 23.65 -26.92 23.62
N THR A 907 24.60 -27.05 24.54
CA THR A 907 24.76 -28.23 25.39
C THR A 907 24.34 -27.84 26.82
N GLY A 908 23.51 -28.67 27.45
CA GLY A 908 23.11 -28.50 28.86
C GLY A 908 21.76 -27.82 29.11
N HIS A 909 21.46 -27.61 30.40
CA HIS A 909 20.21 -27.01 30.89
C HIS A 909 20.21 -25.51 30.65
N VAL A 910 19.26 -25.00 29.86
CA VAL A 910 19.17 -23.55 29.59
C VAL A 910 17.75 -23.06 29.84
N ALA A 911 17.59 -22.11 30.76
CA ALA A 911 16.33 -21.40 30.93
C ALA A 911 16.23 -20.26 29.91
N TRP A 912 15.02 -20.01 29.40
CA TRP A 912 14.78 -19.01 28.37
C TRP A 912 15.26 -17.59 28.72
N PRO A 913 15.14 -17.09 29.97
CA PRO A 913 15.62 -15.77 30.36
C PRO A 913 17.14 -15.65 30.27
N ASP A 914 17.87 -16.68 30.68
CA ASP A 914 19.33 -16.72 30.66
C ASP A 914 19.85 -16.73 29.21
N PHE A 915 19.16 -17.48 28.34
CA PHE A 915 19.44 -17.50 26.91
C PHE A 915 19.19 -16.13 26.26
N ALA A 916 18.02 -15.54 26.47
CA ALA A 916 17.65 -14.26 25.88
C ALA A 916 18.56 -13.10 26.37
N ALA A 917 18.93 -13.09 27.64
CA ALA A 917 19.86 -12.10 28.21
C ALA A 917 21.25 -12.18 27.56
N GLU A 918 21.76 -13.39 27.34
CA GLU A 918 23.05 -13.59 26.68
C GLU A 918 23.00 -13.13 25.21
N LEU A 919 21.91 -13.38 24.49
CA LEU A 919 21.76 -12.92 23.10
C LEU A 919 21.69 -11.40 22.99
N VAL A 920 20.98 -10.71 23.88
CA VAL A 920 20.96 -9.24 23.93
C VAL A 920 22.35 -8.68 24.24
N ARG A 921 23.08 -9.32 25.16
CA ARG A 921 24.49 -8.97 25.46
C ARG A 921 25.37 -9.08 24.22
N LEU A 922 25.24 -10.15 23.45
CA LEU A 922 26.01 -10.38 22.21
C LEU A 922 25.66 -9.39 21.09
N LEU A 923 24.40 -8.96 21.01
CA LEU A 923 23.96 -7.94 20.05
C LEU A 923 24.39 -6.51 20.42
N ARG A 924 24.98 -6.31 21.61
CA ARG A 924 25.28 -4.99 22.21
C ARG A 924 24.04 -4.08 22.28
N SER A 925 22.84 -4.67 22.34
CA SER A 925 21.61 -3.91 22.44
C SER A 925 21.42 -3.47 23.89
N ILE A 926 20.97 -2.22 24.08
CA ILE A 926 20.58 -1.68 25.40
C ILE A 926 19.15 -2.06 25.80
N SER A 927 18.46 -2.82 24.93
CA SER A 927 17.06 -3.21 25.11
C SER A 927 16.92 -4.15 26.31
N PRO A 928 16.17 -3.79 27.36
CA PRO A 928 15.92 -4.72 28.46
C PRO A 928 14.98 -5.85 28.02
N VAL A 929 15.30 -7.10 28.39
CA VAL A 929 14.43 -8.27 28.19
C VAL A 929 13.73 -8.59 29.50
N HIS A 930 12.40 -8.63 29.48
CA HIS A 930 11.61 -8.99 30.65
C HIS A 930 10.58 -10.07 30.33
N LEU A 931 10.51 -11.08 31.21
CA LEU A 931 9.33 -11.95 31.29
C LEU A 931 8.23 -11.18 32.00
N THR A 932 7.03 -11.17 31.42
CA THR A 932 5.86 -10.61 32.08
C THR A 932 5.49 -11.45 33.32
N ALA A 933 4.79 -10.86 34.28
CA ALA A 933 4.34 -11.57 35.49
C ALA A 933 3.38 -12.74 35.17
N THR A 934 2.74 -12.70 34.00
CA THR A 934 1.79 -13.70 33.49
C THR A 934 2.40 -14.64 32.44
N ALA A 935 3.72 -14.57 32.21
CA ALA A 935 4.41 -15.47 31.28
C ALA A 935 4.25 -16.94 31.69
N ASP A 936 4.15 -17.83 30.69
CA ASP A 936 4.04 -19.28 30.90
C ASP A 936 5.14 -19.76 31.87
N PRO A 937 4.80 -20.43 32.98
CA PRO A 937 5.77 -20.97 33.94
C PRO A 937 6.85 -21.84 33.28
N ASP A 938 6.53 -22.49 32.15
CA ASP A 938 7.48 -23.34 31.40
C ASP A 938 8.59 -22.53 30.71
N LEU A 939 8.38 -21.22 30.43
CA LEU A 939 9.45 -20.33 29.94
C LEU A 939 10.52 -20.07 31.01
N ARG A 940 10.23 -20.32 32.30
CA ARG A 940 11.18 -20.17 33.40
C ARG A 940 11.94 -21.46 33.71
N ARG A 941 11.55 -22.60 33.11
CA ARG A 941 12.16 -23.91 33.38
C ARG A 941 13.39 -24.12 32.47
N PRO A 942 14.51 -24.65 32.99
CA PRO A 942 15.67 -25.01 32.18
C PRO A 942 15.35 -26.18 31.26
N TRP A 943 15.62 -26.09 29.96
CA TRP A 943 15.32 -27.18 29.04
C TRP A 943 16.46 -28.20 28.96
N HIS A 944 16.12 -29.48 28.87
CA HIS A 944 17.06 -30.58 28.75
C HIS A 944 17.20 -31.00 27.28
N TYR A 945 18.42 -31.11 26.76
CA TYR A 945 18.73 -31.78 25.49
C TYR A 945 19.46 -33.11 25.72
N PRO A 946 18.78 -34.19 26.17
CA PRO A 946 19.43 -35.49 26.32
C PRO A 946 19.23 -36.30 25.05
N SER A 947 20.26 -36.42 24.20
CA SER A 947 20.22 -37.42 23.13
C SER A 947 21.45 -38.33 23.17
N PRO A 948 21.33 -39.50 23.83
CA PRO A 948 22.28 -40.61 23.67
C PRO A 948 22.41 -41.08 22.21
N THR A 949 21.43 -40.76 21.35
CA THR A 949 21.38 -41.13 19.93
C THR A 949 22.26 -40.24 19.04
N LEU A 950 22.49 -38.99 19.44
CA LEU A 950 23.38 -38.04 18.75
C LEU A 950 24.82 -38.09 19.27
N ALA A 951 25.03 -38.61 20.48
CA ALA A 951 26.32 -38.71 21.16
C ALA A 951 27.40 -39.58 20.47
N PRO A 952 27.11 -40.68 19.76
CA PRO A 952 28.16 -41.55 19.19
C PRO A 952 28.82 -40.98 17.93
N HIS A 953 28.22 -39.97 17.30
CA HIS A 953 28.68 -39.43 16.02
C HIS A 953 29.48 -38.12 16.16
N LEU A 954 29.70 -37.65 17.40
CA LEU A 954 30.30 -36.34 17.69
C LEU A 954 31.09 -36.43 18.99
N HIS A 955 32.36 -36.05 18.96
CA HIS A 955 33.10 -35.77 20.18
C HIS A 955 32.97 -34.27 20.50
N PRO A 956 32.11 -33.83 21.44
CA PRO A 956 32.19 -32.47 21.94
C PRO A 956 33.52 -32.30 22.67
N GLU A 957 34.23 -31.19 22.42
CA GLU A 957 35.35 -30.78 23.27
C GLU A 957 34.81 -30.58 24.70
N PRO A 958 35.42 -31.18 25.74
CA PRO A 958 34.86 -31.21 27.11
C PRO A 958 34.65 -29.83 27.79
N THR A 959 35.01 -28.73 27.12
CA THR A 959 35.00 -27.36 27.68
C THR A 959 34.05 -26.39 26.97
N GLU A 960 33.26 -26.83 25.97
CA GLU A 960 32.34 -25.95 25.24
C GLU A 960 31.01 -25.74 25.99
N SER A 961 30.91 -24.59 26.70
CA SER A 961 29.62 -24.08 27.19
C SER A 961 28.94 -23.23 26.12
N TRP A 962 27.61 -23.34 25.99
CA TRP A 962 26.83 -22.62 24.97
C TRP A 962 27.04 -21.08 24.95
N PRO A 963 27.24 -20.37 26.08
CA PRO A 963 27.55 -18.95 26.06
C PRO A 963 28.93 -18.67 25.47
N THR A 964 29.93 -19.52 25.77
CA THR A 964 31.29 -19.40 25.22
C THR A 964 31.30 -19.64 23.71
N THR A 965 30.56 -20.63 23.23
CA THR A 965 30.43 -20.93 21.79
C THR A 965 29.78 -19.76 21.06
N LEU A 966 28.66 -19.24 21.54
CA LEU A 966 27.99 -18.07 20.93
C LEU A 966 28.86 -16.82 20.98
N ALA A 967 29.52 -16.53 22.11
CA ALA A 967 30.41 -15.38 22.26
C ALA A 967 31.66 -15.47 21.37
N THR A 968 32.08 -16.66 20.99
CA THR A 968 33.20 -16.89 20.05
C THR A 968 32.77 -16.68 18.61
N MET A 969 31.51 -17.00 18.26
CA MET A 969 30.97 -16.77 16.92
C MET A 969 30.67 -15.29 16.62
N THR A 970 30.46 -14.46 17.63
CA THR A 970 30.08 -13.05 17.48
C THR A 970 31.21 -12.03 17.70
N ARG A 971 32.39 -12.49 18.13
CA ARG A 971 33.62 -11.66 18.19
C ARG A 971 34.29 -11.65 16.83
#